data_AF-A0AAJ0EDQ1-F1
#
_entry.id   AF-A0AAJ0EDQ1-F1
#
_cell.length_a   1.000
_cell.length_b   1.000
_cell.length_c   1.000
_cell.angle_alpha   90.00
_cell.angle_beta   90.00
_cell.angle_gamma   90.00
#
_symmetry.space_group_name_H-M   'P 1'
#
loop_
_entity.id
_entity.type
_entity.pdbx_description
1 polymer ?
#
loop_
_entity_poly.entity_id
_entity_poly.type
_entity_poly.pdbx_seq_one_letter_code
_entity_poly.pdbx_strand_id
1 'polypeptide(L)'
;MDSQLKSHVAARHIQNLSDATTIEPHWGYVDRALPCTNDAGSCAYLDVVYHSHDLGMLYVGIMWAVICAILLIWAIGRRALPSLSEEDVLRAALLEDTRASKSFLNRLRQTTSSAINRYLLPDSVRSIFGRTTRLQVLILAVFSGYLLIFSFVGIVYNTWITPVKKMPGVYNTRVSLGPWSDRIGILAYALTPLSVLFSTRESILSLLTGVPYQNFNFLHRWVGYIIVVQSSLHTIGWLVIEVRLYQPQPTVANEWISQLYMIWGCIALFFLMALYILSLPPVIRLTGYEFFRKSHYVLAMLYVGACIGHWKSLECFMIPALVIWFMDRFARGVRTALMHHNFIEGKGMGFSAAQAVMTVFPDPENGDVVRLDFSHPHDAWKIGQHFYLCFSESSIWQSHPFTPLNAPTTVNGKTKHSYIFRAKGGETKKVAQIAARKLAAGPVEKGTAGPTTPVVLTGPYGDPILRNITSDVNILCVAGGTGITYVLPVLMSLKKHSGASRKVELVWIVRRTNDVAWVQSELDALGAEQGPNVVVRIFATRDSGNALTRSGQSGDLSESESSSDAGNSSGEKQVQVSARAIDQVRVNDTRRHPELATVVREFVDATVAGRTAVFASGPGGLMSDMRQAVAQCNSVGKVWNGEERYNVSLIHDERMER
;
A
#
# COMPACT_ATOMS: atom_id res chain seq x y z
N MET A 1 -21.29 -40.31 17.73
CA MET A 1 -20.02 -39.78 17.17
C MET A 1 -19.45 -38.58 17.96
N ASP A 2 -20.17 -38.04 18.95
CA ASP A 2 -19.81 -36.80 19.65
C ASP A 2 -19.00 -37.01 20.95
N SER A 3 -19.03 -38.21 21.54
CA SER A 3 -18.28 -38.50 22.78
C SER A 3 -16.82 -38.91 22.54
N GLN A 4 -16.51 -39.53 21.40
CA GLN A 4 -15.14 -39.91 21.04
C GLN A 4 -14.31 -38.73 20.50
N LEU A 5 -14.93 -37.67 19.99
CA LEU A 5 -14.19 -36.45 19.62
C LEU A 5 -13.77 -35.64 20.86
N LYS A 6 -14.57 -35.69 21.94
CA LYS A 6 -14.21 -35.08 23.23
C LYS A 6 -13.03 -35.77 23.91
N SER A 7 -12.78 -37.06 23.64
CA SER A 7 -11.66 -37.78 24.25
C SER A 7 -10.29 -37.40 23.68
N HIS A 8 -10.22 -36.77 22.50
CA HIS A 8 -8.94 -36.32 21.92
C HIS A 8 -8.46 -34.97 22.46
N VAL A 9 -9.31 -34.26 23.22
CA VAL A 9 -8.95 -33.05 24.01
C VAL A 9 -8.89 -33.36 25.51
N ALA A 10 -8.94 -34.63 25.90
CA ALA A 10 -8.45 -35.08 27.21
C ALA A 10 -6.90 -35.03 27.24
N ALA A 11 -6.32 -33.92 26.77
CA ALA A 11 -4.98 -33.51 27.17
C ALA A 11 -4.99 -33.44 28.70
N ARG A 12 -3.90 -33.85 29.34
CA ARG A 12 -3.76 -33.87 30.80
C ARG A 12 -3.78 -32.44 31.36
N HIS A 13 -4.93 -31.80 31.31
CA HIS A 13 -5.23 -30.62 32.08
C HIS A 13 -5.22 -31.07 33.55
N ILE A 14 -4.69 -30.25 34.45
CA ILE A 14 -4.53 -30.62 35.87
C ILE A 14 -5.87 -30.99 36.57
N GLN A 15 -7.00 -30.69 35.94
CA GLN A 15 -8.36 -30.95 36.44
C GLN A 15 -8.78 -32.42 36.27
N ASN A 16 -9.61 -32.90 37.20
CA ASN A 16 -10.29 -34.18 37.08
C ASN A 16 -11.75 -33.95 36.66
N LEU A 17 -12.06 -34.14 35.37
CA LEU A 17 -13.42 -33.98 34.84
C LEU A 17 -14.40 -35.04 35.37
N SER A 18 -13.91 -36.21 35.80
CA SER A 18 -14.75 -37.30 36.29
C SER A 18 -15.33 -37.03 37.68
N ASP A 19 -14.66 -36.19 38.47
CA ASP A 19 -15.08 -35.82 39.83
C ASP A 19 -15.85 -34.49 39.86
N ALA A 20 -16.07 -33.88 38.69
CA ALA A 20 -16.75 -32.60 38.59
C ALA A 20 -18.26 -32.76 38.84
N THR A 21 -18.82 -31.99 39.77
CA THR A 21 -20.28 -31.90 39.92
C THR A 21 -20.89 -31.03 38.83
N THR A 22 -20.14 -30.04 38.35
CA THR A 22 -20.57 -29.11 37.29
C THR A 22 -19.38 -28.75 36.40
N ILE A 23 -19.65 -28.52 35.12
CA ILE A 23 -18.67 -28.06 34.14
C ILE A 23 -19.04 -26.62 33.75
N GLU A 24 -18.15 -25.67 34.04
CA GLU A 24 -18.28 -24.26 33.69
C GLU A 24 -17.62 -24.00 32.33
N PRO A 25 -18.35 -23.54 31.30
CA PRO A 25 -17.80 -23.31 29.98
C PRO A 25 -16.99 -22.01 29.90
N HIS A 26 -15.85 -22.03 29.20
CA HIS A 26 -15.00 -20.86 28.97
C HIS A 26 -14.69 -20.68 27.48
N TRP A 27 -15.03 -19.52 26.93
CA TRP A 27 -14.87 -19.27 25.50
C TRP A 27 -13.38 -19.18 25.12
N GLY A 28 -12.96 -19.94 24.10
CA GLY A 28 -11.57 -19.96 23.65
C GLY A 28 -10.63 -20.82 24.50
N TYR A 29 -11.13 -21.48 25.55
CA TYR A 29 -10.36 -22.40 26.39
C TYR A 29 -11.06 -23.75 26.54
N VAL A 30 -10.48 -24.64 27.35
CA VAL A 30 -11.16 -25.86 27.82
C VAL A 30 -12.09 -25.53 28.98
N ASP A 31 -13.20 -26.26 29.12
CA ASP A 31 -14.16 -26.05 30.21
C ASP A 31 -13.53 -26.31 31.59
N ARG A 32 -14.10 -25.74 32.65
CA ARG A 32 -13.62 -25.86 34.04
C ARG A 32 -14.47 -26.81 34.86
N ALA A 33 -13.84 -27.80 35.48
CA ALA A 33 -14.45 -28.70 36.46
C ALA A 33 -14.61 -28.02 37.82
N LEU A 34 -15.83 -28.04 38.37
CA LEU A 34 -16.15 -27.53 39.71
C LEU A 34 -16.90 -28.59 40.55
N PRO A 35 -16.65 -28.65 41.89
CA PRO A 35 -15.57 -27.96 42.59
C PRO A 35 -14.19 -28.53 42.21
N CYS A 36 -13.14 -27.74 42.38
CA CYS A 36 -11.78 -28.24 42.16
C CYS A 36 -11.40 -29.24 43.26
N THR A 37 -11.08 -30.48 42.86
CA THR A 37 -10.74 -31.59 43.78
C THR A 37 -9.23 -31.81 43.98
N ASN A 38 -8.39 -30.89 43.48
CA ASN A 38 -6.94 -30.92 43.67
C ASN A 38 -6.53 -30.29 45.02
N ASP A 39 -5.22 -30.19 45.27
CA ASP A 39 -4.72 -29.44 46.42
C ASP A 39 -5.05 -27.95 46.32
N ALA A 40 -5.13 -27.28 47.48
CA ALA A 40 -5.53 -25.87 47.57
C ALA A 40 -4.66 -24.93 46.70
N GLY A 41 -3.36 -25.20 46.58
CA GLY A 41 -2.46 -24.41 45.75
C GLY A 41 -2.75 -24.58 44.25
N SER A 42 -2.97 -25.82 43.81
CA SER A 42 -3.37 -26.12 42.43
C SER A 42 -4.71 -25.52 42.07
N CYS A 43 -5.69 -25.58 42.98
CA CYS A 43 -7.00 -24.98 42.77
C CYS A 43 -6.90 -23.45 42.70
N ALA A 44 -6.19 -22.81 43.62
CA ALA A 44 -5.98 -21.35 43.57
C ALA A 44 -5.26 -20.90 42.28
N TYR A 45 -4.29 -21.68 41.80
CA TYR A 45 -3.63 -21.39 40.52
C TYR A 45 -4.59 -21.56 39.33
N LEU A 46 -5.40 -22.62 39.31
CA LEU A 46 -6.42 -22.83 38.28
C LEU A 46 -7.40 -21.68 38.21
N ASP A 47 -7.88 -21.19 39.35
CA ASP A 47 -8.79 -20.04 39.41
C ASP A 47 -8.18 -18.82 38.73
N VAL A 48 -6.87 -18.59 38.95
CA VAL A 48 -6.13 -17.51 38.29
C VAL A 48 -5.93 -17.75 36.79
N VAL A 49 -5.65 -18.99 36.35
CA VAL A 49 -5.50 -19.32 34.93
C VAL A 49 -6.78 -19.02 34.17
N TYR A 50 -7.92 -19.51 34.65
CA TYR A 50 -9.21 -19.33 34.00
C TYR A 50 -9.66 -17.87 34.02
N HIS A 51 -9.58 -17.22 35.19
CA HIS A 51 -9.90 -15.80 35.29
C HIS A 51 -9.03 -14.95 34.35
N SER A 52 -7.72 -15.25 34.29
CA SER A 52 -6.83 -14.60 33.34
C SER A 52 -7.28 -14.89 31.92
N HIS A 53 -7.52 -16.13 31.52
CA HIS A 53 -7.98 -16.45 30.16
C HIS A 53 -9.21 -15.62 29.75
N ASP A 54 -10.23 -15.57 30.60
CA ASP A 54 -11.47 -14.83 30.35
C ASP A 54 -11.22 -13.33 30.15
N LEU A 55 -10.37 -12.73 31.00
CA LEU A 55 -9.94 -11.34 30.82
C LEU A 55 -9.23 -11.12 29.47
N GLY A 56 -8.48 -12.11 28.98
CA GLY A 56 -7.80 -12.02 27.68
C GLY A 56 -8.76 -11.99 26.52
N MET A 57 -9.74 -12.89 26.55
CA MET A 57 -10.82 -12.92 25.58
C MET A 57 -11.63 -11.61 25.62
N LEU A 58 -11.88 -11.07 26.82
CA LEU A 58 -12.51 -9.75 26.97
C LEU A 58 -11.68 -8.63 26.35
N TYR A 59 -10.37 -8.56 26.62
CA TYR A 59 -9.49 -7.55 26.04
C TYR A 59 -9.41 -7.66 24.51
N VAL A 60 -9.42 -8.86 23.96
CA VAL A 60 -9.52 -9.06 22.51
C VAL A 60 -10.88 -8.59 21.98
N GLY A 61 -11.97 -8.90 22.68
CA GLY A 61 -13.31 -8.42 22.33
C GLY A 61 -13.40 -6.90 22.30
N ILE A 62 -12.88 -6.23 23.33
CA ILE A 62 -12.79 -4.77 23.41
C ILE A 62 -11.96 -4.21 22.25
N MET A 63 -10.80 -4.81 21.96
CA MET A 63 -9.95 -4.38 20.85
C MET A 63 -10.72 -4.39 19.52
N TRP A 64 -11.40 -5.50 19.20
CA TRP A 64 -12.17 -5.62 17.96
C TRP A 64 -13.39 -4.69 17.95
N ALA A 65 -14.09 -4.53 19.07
CA ALA A 65 -15.20 -3.59 19.19
C ALA A 65 -14.76 -2.15 18.91
N VAL A 66 -13.63 -1.73 19.47
CA VAL A 66 -13.05 -0.40 19.24
C VAL A 66 -12.65 -0.21 17.77
N ILE A 67 -11.97 -1.20 17.17
CA ILE A 67 -11.62 -1.15 15.73
C ILE A 67 -12.89 -0.99 14.88
N CYS A 68 -13.91 -1.82 15.12
CA CYS A 68 -15.17 -1.75 14.40
C CYS A 68 -15.89 -0.41 14.60
N ALA A 69 -15.89 0.13 15.82
CA ALA A 69 -16.49 1.44 16.11
C ALA A 69 -15.78 2.58 15.38
N ILE A 70 -14.44 2.59 15.37
CA ILE A 70 -13.65 3.59 14.63
C ILE A 70 -13.97 3.51 13.14
N LEU A 71 -13.98 2.31 12.56
CA LEU A 71 -14.30 2.11 11.14
C LEU A 71 -15.73 2.53 10.82
N LEU A 72 -16.70 2.25 11.69
CA LEU A 72 -18.09 2.63 11.52
C LEU A 72 -18.27 4.15 11.57
N ILE A 73 -17.70 4.82 12.58
CA ILE A 73 -17.72 6.28 12.70
C ILE A 73 -17.10 6.92 11.46
N TRP A 74 -15.98 6.40 10.98
CA TRP A 74 -15.33 6.89 9.78
C TRP A 74 -16.19 6.69 8.53
N ALA A 75 -16.81 5.51 8.37
CA ALA A 75 -17.69 5.21 7.25
C ALA A 75 -18.94 6.09 7.24
N ILE A 76 -19.55 6.33 8.41
CA ILE A 76 -20.69 7.24 8.57
C ILE A 76 -20.25 8.67 8.24
N GLY A 77 -19.14 9.14 8.81
CA GLY A 77 -18.62 10.49 8.55
C GLY A 77 -18.34 10.74 7.07
N ARG A 78 -17.77 9.74 6.37
CA ARG A 78 -17.51 9.81 4.92
C ARG A 78 -18.79 9.87 4.08
N ARG A 79 -19.88 9.25 4.54
CA ARG A 79 -21.19 9.29 3.86
C ARG A 79 -21.98 10.55 4.20
N ALA A 80 -21.90 11.02 5.43
CA ALA A 80 -22.60 12.22 5.91
C ALA A 80 -21.96 13.52 5.40
N LEU A 81 -20.65 13.50 5.14
CA LEU A 81 -19.90 14.61 4.54
C LEU A 81 -19.33 14.15 3.19
N PRO A 82 -20.17 13.93 2.16
CA PRO A 82 -19.66 13.57 0.85
C PRO A 82 -18.74 14.68 0.36
N SER A 83 -17.58 14.30 -0.19
CA SER A 83 -16.77 15.26 -0.91
C SER A 83 -17.55 15.81 -2.10
N LEU A 84 -17.49 17.13 -2.27
CA LEU A 84 -18.19 17.88 -3.29
C LEU A 84 -17.98 17.20 -4.66
N SER A 85 -19.08 16.84 -5.32
CA SER A 85 -19.05 16.35 -6.69
C SER A 85 -18.47 17.42 -7.61
N GLU A 86 -17.86 17.03 -8.73
CA GLU A 86 -17.44 17.94 -9.80
C GLU A 86 -18.62 18.84 -10.26
N GLU A 87 -19.85 18.31 -10.23
CA GLU A 87 -21.09 19.07 -10.47
C GLU A 87 -21.43 20.07 -9.36
N ASP A 88 -21.14 19.74 -8.09
CA ASP A 88 -21.37 20.64 -6.95
C ASP A 88 -20.37 21.79 -6.94
N VAL A 89 -19.12 21.51 -7.35
CA VAL A 89 -18.09 22.53 -7.56
C VAL A 89 -18.47 23.46 -8.70
N LEU A 90 -18.93 22.92 -9.82
CA LEU A 90 -19.39 23.71 -10.96
C LEU A 90 -20.58 24.59 -10.57
N ARG A 91 -21.55 24.04 -9.81
CA ARG A 91 -22.68 24.81 -9.27
C ARG A 91 -22.24 25.88 -8.27
N ALA A 92 -21.31 25.58 -7.36
CA ALA A 92 -20.81 26.56 -6.39
C ALA A 92 -20.00 27.68 -7.06
N ALA A 93 -19.23 27.35 -8.10
CA ALA A 93 -18.51 28.32 -8.93
C ALA A 93 -19.47 29.23 -9.73
N LEU A 94 -20.59 28.67 -10.23
CA LEU A 94 -21.64 29.43 -10.90
C LEU A 94 -22.46 30.32 -9.97
N LEU A 95 -22.54 29.98 -8.67
CA LEU A 95 -23.34 30.70 -7.69
C LEU A 95 -22.58 31.78 -6.91
N GLU A 96 -21.28 32.01 -7.18
CA GLU A 96 -20.41 32.95 -6.44
C GLU A 96 -20.61 32.88 -4.90
N ASP A 97 -20.85 31.68 -4.37
CA ASP A 97 -21.25 31.55 -2.96
C ASP A 97 -20.03 31.64 -2.03
N THR A 98 -19.57 32.88 -1.85
CA THR A 98 -18.48 33.28 -0.95
C THR A 98 -18.82 33.09 0.53
N ARG A 99 -20.03 32.64 0.90
CA ARG A 99 -20.38 32.32 2.29
C ARG A 99 -19.76 31.01 2.78
N ALA A 100 -19.52 30.05 1.89
CA ALA A 100 -18.94 28.76 2.29
C ALA A 100 -17.50 28.90 2.82
N SER A 101 -16.65 29.73 2.19
CA SER A 101 -15.25 29.97 2.62
C SER A 101 -15.14 30.61 4.02
N LYS A 102 -16.19 31.32 4.48
CA LYS A 102 -16.18 32.03 5.78
C LYS A 102 -16.76 31.23 6.95
N SER A 103 -17.25 30.02 6.73
CA SER A 103 -17.79 29.18 7.82
C SER A 103 -16.67 28.76 8.78
N PHE A 104 -16.89 28.97 10.08
CA PHE A 104 -15.98 28.54 11.14
C PHE A 104 -15.55 27.07 10.99
N LEU A 105 -16.46 26.20 10.56
CA LEU A 105 -16.20 24.78 10.32
C LEU A 105 -15.22 24.54 9.17
N ASN A 106 -15.32 25.33 8.08
CA ASN A 106 -14.40 25.22 6.95
C ASN A 106 -13.01 25.72 7.31
N ARG A 107 -12.91 26.83 8.05
CA ARG A 107 -11.64 27.32 8.59
C ARG A 107 -11.01 26.29 9.52
N LEU A 108 -11.78 25.73 10.46
CA LEU A 108 -11.30 24.67 11.35
C LEU A 108 -10.80 23.46 10.55
N ARG A 109 -11.56 22.97 9.57
CA ARG A 109 -11.17 21.83 8.72
C ARG A 109 -9.87 22.10 7.95
N GLN A 110 -9.73 23.28 7.34
CA GLN A 110 -8.52 23.67 6.61
C GLN A 110 -7.32 23.79 7.56
N THR A 111 -7.49 24.40 8.73
CA THR A 111 -6.46 24.52 9.75
C THR A 111 -6.03 23.16 10.29
N THR A 112 -6.97 22.24 10.56
CA THR A 112 -6.67 20.86 10.96
C THR A 112 -5.91 20.11 9.87
N SER A 113 -6.34 20.24 8.60
CA SER A 113 -5.62 19.66 7.45
C SER A 113 -4.18 20.17 7.37
N SER A 114 -3.98 21.48 7.52
CA SER A 114 -2.66 22.09 7.51
C SER A 114 -1.79 21.61 8.68
N ALA A 115 -2.37 21.46 9.87
CA ALA A 115 -1.68 20.92 11.04
C ALA A 115 -1.25 19.45 10.83
N ILE A 116 -2.14 18.61 10.29
CA ILE A 116 -1.82 17.21 9.96
C ILE A 116 -0.67 17.15 8.94
N ASN A 117 -0.76 17.94 7.86
CA ASN A 117 0.29 17.98 6.85
C ASN A 117 1.61 18.54 7.39
N ARG A 118 1.57 19.50 8.32
CA ARG A 118 2.76 20.07 8.96
C ARG A 118 3.49 19.06 9.84
N TYR A 119 2.77 18.35 10.69
CA TYR A 119 3.38 17.57 11.78
C TYR A 119 3.43 16.07 11.50
N LEU A 120 2.46 15.52 10.78
CA LEU A 120 2.25 14.08 10.64
C LEU A 120 2.58 13.51 9.25
N LEU A 121 2.64 14.35 8.22
CA LEU A 121 3.03 13.95 6.85
C LEU A 121 4.52 13.58 6.70
N PRO A 122 5.49 14.26 7.36
CA PRO A 122 6.90 13.91 7.20
C PRO A 122 7.18 12.45 7.54
N ASP A 123 8.28 11.93 6.98
CA ASP A 123 8.76 10.61 7.36
C ASP A 123 9.10 10.57 8.86
N SER A 124 8.87 9.42 9.48
CA SER A 124 9.29 9.14 10.85
C SER A 124 10.77 8.68 10.88
N VAL A 125 11.13 7.75 11.76
CA VAL A 125 12.48 7.19 11.87
C VAL A 125 12.76 6.24 10.70
N ARG A 126 13.37 6.77 9.63
CA ARG A 126 13.62 6.05 8.36
C ARG A 126 14.39 4.73 8.50
N SER A 127 15.33 4.65 9.44
CA SER A 127 16.14 3.44 9.65
C SER A 127 15.31 2.25 10.13
N ILE A 128 14.23 2.50 10.86
CA ILE A 128 13.38 1.47 11.47
C ILE A 128 12.12 1.26 10.63
N PHE A 129 11.40 2.34 10.33
CA PHE A 129 10.07 2.27 9.72
C PHE A 129 10.08 2.47 8.20
N GLY A 130 11.24 2.68 7.58
CA GLY A 130 11.34 3.02 6.17
C GLY A 130 10.71 4.38 5.85
N ARG A 131 10.19 4.54 4.64
CA ARG A 131 9.56 5.78 4.16
C ARG A 131 8.08 5.88 4.58
N THR A 132 7.82 5.76 5.87
CA THR A 132 6.45 5.81 6.42
C THR A 132 6.23 7.11 7.16
N THR A 133 4.99 7.60 7.09
CA THR A 133 4.64 8.89 7.69
C THR A 133 4.58 8.77 9.21
N ARG A 134 4.78 9.89 9.91
CA ARG A 134 4.61 9.96 11.37
C ARG A 134 3.20 9.56 11.80
N LEU A 135 2.18 9.83 10.99
CA LEU A 135 0.81 9.36 11.25
C LEU A 135 0.74 7.83 11.34
N GLN A 136 1.32 7.12 10.37
CA GLN A 136 1.32 5.65 10.35
C GLN A 136 2.04 5.08 11.58
N VAL A 137 3.19 5.66 11.95
CA VAL A 137 3.94 5.25 13.14
C VAL A 137 3.18 5.56 14.42
N LEU A 138 2.47 6.69 14.51
CA LEU A 138 1.63 7.01 15.66
C LEU A 138 0.50 6.00 15.83
N ILE A 139 -0.18 5.62 14.75
CA ILE A 139 -1.23 4.58 14.77
C ILE A 139 -0.65 3.26 15.28
N LEU A 140 0.51 2.85 14.77
CA LEU A 140 1.19 1.64 15.22
C LEU A 140 1.60 1.75 16.70
N ALA A 141 2.08 2.90 17.16
CA ALA A 141 2.52 3.11 18.54
C ALA A 141 1.34 3.02 19.52
N VAL A 142 0.21 3.65 19.21
CA VAL A 142 -1.02 3.55 20.01
C VAL A 142 -1.51 2.10 20.06
N PHE A 143 -1.52 1.42 18.92
CA PHE A 143 -1.95 0.02 18.85
C PHE A 143 -1.02 -0.92 19.62
N SER A 144 0.29 -0.74 19.48
CA SER A 144 1.30 -1.52 20.22
C SER A 144 1.23 -1.23 21.72
N GLY A 145 0.95 0.02 22.10
CA GLY A 145 0.73 0.43 23.49
C GLY A 145 -0.45 -0.29 24.13
N TYR A 146 -1.58 -0.39 23.43
CA TYR A 146 -2.72 -1.19 23.86
C TYR A 146 -2.30 -2.65 24.11
N LEU A 147 -1.69 -3.29 23.11
CA LEU A 147 -1.29 -4.69 23.22
C LEU A 147 -0.31 -4.93 24.37
N LEU A 148 0.65 -4.03 24.57
CA LEU A 148 1.62 -4.14 25.66
C LEU A 148 0.93 -4.02 27.02
N ILE A 149 0.09 -2.99 27.22
CA ILE A 149 -0.62 -2.76 28.49
C ILE A 149 -1.49 -3.97 28.84
N PHE A 150 -2.34 -4.42 27.90
CA PHE A 150 -3.28 -5.51 28.13
C PHE A 150 -2.63 -6.91 28.14
N SER A 151 -1.33 -7.00 27.82
CA SER A 151 -0.54 -8.21 28.09
C SER A 151 -0.26 -8.41 29.59
N PHE A 152 -0.28 -7.34 30.40
CA PHE A 152 0.07 -7.38 31.83
C PHE A 152 -1.06 -7.00 32.78
N VAL A 153 -2.02 -6.17 32.33
CA VAL A 153 -3.14 -5.72 33.15
C VAL A 153 -4.07 -6.88 33.51
N GLY A 154 -4.41 -7.01 34.79
CA GLY A 154 -5.29 -8.05 35.31
C GLY A 154 -4.62 -9.41 35.54
N ILE A 155 -3.30 -9.51 35.37
CA ILE A 155 -2.54 -10.69 35.80
C ILE A 155 -2.34 -10.66 37.31
N VAL A 156 -2.69 -11.75 37.98
CA VAL A 156 -2.37 -11.96 39.40
C VAL A 156 -0.94 -12.46 39.51
N TYR A 157 -0.06 -11.68 40.13
CA TYR A 157 1.37 -12.00 40.30
C TYR A 157 1.61 -12.77 41.60
N ASN A 158 1.84 -14.08 41.49
CA ASN A 158 2.11 -14.93 42.64
C ASN A 158 2.89 -16.20 42.24
N THR A 159 3.38 -16.93 43.24
CA THR A 159 4.02 -18.24 43.11
C THR A 159 3.26 -19.26 43.95
N TRP A 160 2.89 -20.39 43.35
CA TRP A 160 2.22 -21.50 44.02
C TRP A 160 3.10 -22.74 43.94
N ILE A 161 3.49 -23.28 45.10
CA ILE A 161 4.21 -24.54 45.19
C ILE A 161 3.18 -25.64 45.40
N THR A 162 3.01 -26.52 44.42
CA THR A 162 1.96 -27.54 44.42
C THR A 162 2.58 -28.94 44.39
N PRO A 163 2.17 -29.88 45.27
CA PRO A 163 2.73 -31.23 45.29
C PRO A 163 2.40 -32.01 44.02
N VAL A 164 3.31 -32.90 43.59
CA VAL A 164 3.05 -33.78 42.45
C VAL A 164 2.28 -35.02 42.92
N LYS A 165 1.15 -35.33 42.25
CA LYS A 165 0.31 -36.48 42.61
C LYS A 165 1.14 -37.76 42.65
N LYS A 166 0.99 -38.53 43.74
CA LYS A 166 1.64 -39.83 43.96
C LYS A 166 3.18 -39.79 44.05
N MET A 167 3.80 -38.62 44.24
CA MET A 167 5.25 -38.47 44.44
C MET A 167 5.56 -37.55 45.63
N PRO A 168 5.64 -38.10 46.86
CA PRO A 168 5.96 -37.32 48.05
C PRO A 168 7.30 -36.59 47.93
N GLY A 169 7.37 -35.34 48.38
CA GLY A 169 8.59 -34.52 48.36
C GLY A 169 8.94 -33.90 47.00
N VAL A 170 8.14 -34.15 45.95
CA VAL A 170 8.30 -33.56 44.62
C VAL A 170 7.22 -32.49 44.42
N TYR A 171 7.62 -31.31 43.95
CA TYR A 171 6.73 -30.16 43.81
C TYR A 171 6.86 -29.50 42.44
N ASN A 172 5.74 -29.01 41.91
CA ASN A 172 5.72 -28.07 40.80
C ASN A 172 5.80 -26.64 41.33
N THR A 173 6.57 -25.80 40.63
CA THR A 173 6.55 -24.35 40.84
C THR A 173 5.62 -23.71 39.81
N ARG A 174 4.46 -23.24 40.24
CA ARG A 174 3.52 -22.53 39.37
C ARG A 174 3.67 -21.04 39.57
N VAL A 175 3.73 -20.28 38.50
CA VAL A 175 3.89 -18.82 38.54
C VAL A 175 3.03 -18.18 37.47
N SER A 176 2.81 -16.87 37.59
CA SER A 176 2.00 -16.07 36.67
C SER A 176 2.49 -16.06 35.22
N LEU A 177 3.68 -16.62 34.94
CA LEU A 177 4.20 -16.83 33.60
C LEU A 177 3.24 -17.67 32.73
N GLY A 178 2.52 -18.64 33.31
CA GLY A 178 1.55 -19.46 32.56
C GLY A 178 0.37 -18.61 32.04
N PRO A 179 -0.41 -17.99 32.94
CA PRO A 179 -1.47 -17.06 32.56
C PRO A 179 -1.03 -15.94 31.60
N TRP A 180 0.19 -15.41 31.79
CA TRP A 180 0.75 -14.40 30.89
C TRP A 180 1.10 -14.97 29.51
N SER A 181 1.68 -16.17 29.43
CA SER A 181 2.01 -16.85 28.17
C SER A 181 0.73 -17.11 27.37
N ASP A 182 -0.34 -17.56 28.03
CA ASP A 182 -1.64 -17.75 27.39
C ASP A 182 -2.23 -16.43 26.89
N ARG A 183 -2.16 -15.35 27.69
CA ARG A 183 -2.63 -14.02 27.30
C ARG A 183 -2.01 -13.56 25.98
N ILE A 184 -0.68 -13.61 25.86
CA ILE A 184 -0.01 -13.15 24.64
C ILE A 184 -0.23 -14.11 23.45
N GLY A 185 -0.46 -15.40 23.73
CA GLY A 185 -0.90 -16.37 22.72
C GLY A 185 -2.29 -16.02 22.14
N ILE A 186 -3.26 -15.72 23.00
CA ILE A 186 -4.60 -15.29 22.60
C ILE A 186 -4.53 -14.01 21.76
N LEU A 187 -3.73 -13.03 22.18
CA LEU A 187 -3.51 -11.79 21.41
C LEU A 187 -2.93 -12.11 20.02
N ALA A 188 -1.93 -12.99 19.92
CA ALA A 188 -1.34 -13.38 18.64
C ALA A 188 -2.36 -14.05 17.70
N TYR A 189 -3.20 -14.96 18.22
CA TYR A 189 -4.31 -15.56 17.46
C TYR A 189 -5.27 -14.49 16.93
N ALA A 190 -5.69 -13.57 17.80
CA ALA A 190 -6.63 -12.52 17.48
C ALA A 190 -6.10 -11.49 16.46
N LEU A 191 -4.79 -11.28 16.41
CA LEU A 191 -4.14 -10.37 15.45
C LEU A 191 -3.99 -10.98 14.05
N THR A 192 -4.01 -12.30 13.90
CA THR A 192 -3.87 -12.99 12.61
C THR A 192 -4.93 -12.54 11.58
N PRO A 193 -6.25 -12.58 11.85
CA PRO A 193 -7.25 -12.12 10.88
C PRO A 193 -7.10 -10.63 10.57
N LEU A 194 -6.69 -9.81 11.54
CA LEU A 194 -6.44 -8.38 11.32
C LEU A 194 -5.24 -8.15 10.38
N SER A 195 -4.15 -8.92 10.56
CA SER A 195 -2.99 -8.89 9.67
C SER A 195 -3.36 -9.28 8.24
N VAL A 196 -4.18 -10.33 8.06
CA VAL A 196 -4.68 -10.73 6.74
C VAL A 196 -5.52 -9.63 6.12
N LEU A 197 -6.44 -9.04 6.89
CA LEU A 197 -7.31 -7.93 6.44
C LEU A 197 -6.49 -6.75 5.89
N PHE A 198 -5.41 -6.36 6.57
CA PHE A 198 -4.51 -5.30 6.14
C PHE A 198 -3.73 -5.59 4.84
N SER A 199 -3.66 -6.85 4.41
CA SER A 199 -2.92 -7.27 3.20
C SER A 199 -3.79 -7.40 1.93
N THR A 200 -5.12 -7.29 2.08
CA THR A 200 -6.08 -7.46 0.97
C THR A 200 -6.00 -6.33 -0.05
N ARG A 201 -6.23 -6.63 -1.34
CA ARG A 201 -6.33 -5.61 -2.42
C ARG A 201 -7.80 -5.27 -2.69
N GLU A 202 -8.68 -6.26 -2.64
CA GLU A 202 -10.14 -6.05 -2.58
C GLU A 202 -10.49 -5.72 -1.12
N SER A 203 -9.99 -4.57 -0.69
CA SER A 203 -9.93 -4.19 0.71
C SER A 203 -11.24 -3.57 1.17
N ILE A 204 -11.96 -4.28 2.03
CA ILE A 204 -13.13 -3.74 2.75
C ILE A 204 -12.74 -2.49 3.53
N LEU A 205 -11.52 -2.46 4.09
CA LEU A 205 -11.00 -1.27 4.76
C LEU A 205 -10.89 -0.07 3.82
N SER A 206 -10.46 -0.27 2.58
CA SER A 206 -10.42 0.82 1.58
C SER A 206 -11.82 1.30 1.22
N LEU A 207 -12.80 0.39 1.15
CA LEU A 207 -14.21 0.75 0.91
C LEU A 207 -14.77 1.62 2.05
N LEU A 208 -14.53 1.21 3.31
CA LEU A 208 -15.03 1.91 4.50
C LEU A 208 -14.31 3.24 4.73
N THR A 209 -12.99 3.24 4.67
CA THR A 209 -12.16 4.40 5.06
C THR A 209 -11.90 5.37 3.92
N GLY A 210 -11.89 4.89 2.67
CA GLY A 210 -11.40 5.65 1.52
C GLY A 210 -9.89 5.74 1.42
N VAL A 211 -9.16 5.12 2.34
CA VAL A 211 -7.70 5.06 2.30
C VAL A 211 -7.28 3.95 1.32
N PRO A 212 -6.32 4.20 0.42
CA PRO A 212 -5.81 3.18 -0.49
C PRO A 212 -5.27 1.96 0.26
N TYR A 213 -5.51 0.75 -0.27
CA TYR A 213 -5.10 -0.49 0.39
C TYR A 213 -3.59 -0.60 0.64
N GLN A 214 -2.79 0.14 -0.13
CA GLN A 214 -1.34 0.18 -0.01
C GLN A 214 -0.88 0.63 1.38
N ASN A 215 -1.57 1.61 1.96
CA ASN A 215 -1.28 2.14 3.29
C ASN A 215 -1.42 1.09 4.40
N PHE A 216 -2.34 0.15 4.25
CA PHE A 216 -2.53 -0.91 5.25
C PHE A 216 -1.39 -1.94 5.25
N ASN A 217 -0.63 -2.07 4.16
CA ASN A 217 0.50 -2.99 4.12
C ASN A 217 1.59 -2.65 5.13
N PHE A 218 1.71 -1.38 5.54
CA PHE A 218 2.58 -1.01 6.65
C PHE A 218 2.15 -1.72 7.93
N LEU A 219 0.85 -1.64 8.27
CA LEU A 219 0.28 -2.28 9.45
C LEU A 219 0.35 -3.81 9.35
N HIS A 220 0.11 -4.41 8.17
CA HIS A 220 0.28 -5.85 7.96
C HIS A 220 1.68 -6.33 8.37
N ARG A 221 2.75 -5.63 7.93
CA ARG A 221 4.13 -5.99 8.28
C ARG A 221 4.38 -5.90 9.79
N TRP A 222 4.01 -4.79 10.41
CA TRP A 222 4.29 -4.56 11.83
C TRP A 222 3.44 -5.42 12.76
N VAL A 223 2.16 -5.64 12.44
CA VAL A 223 1.32 -6.61 13.16
C VAL A 223 1.89 -8.03 12.99
N GLY A 224 2.39 -8.39 11.80
CA GLY A 224 3.13 -9.63 11.61
C GLY A 224 4.33 -9.78 12.54
N TYR A 225 5.14 -8.72 12.71
CA TYR A 225 6.27 -8.74 13.65
C TYR A 225 5.82 -8.87 15.11
N ILE A 226 4.72 -8.20 15.49
CA ILE A 226 4.14 -8.34 16.84
C ILE A 226 3.68 -9.78 17.09
N ILE A 227 3.01 -10.42 16.12
CA ILE A 227 2.58 -11.82 16.20
C ILE A 227 3.80 -12.75 16.40
N VAL A 228 4.89 -12.53 15.67
CA VAL A 228 6.14 -13.30 15.82
C VAL A 228 6.70 -13.16 17.24
N VAL A 229 6.78 -11.93 17.76
CA VAL A 229 7.30 -11.68 19.11
C VAL A 229 6.41 -12.32 20.17
N GLN A 230 5.09 -12.09 20.11
CA GLN A 230 4.14 -12.64 21.08
C GLN A 230 4.11 -14.17 21.04
N SER A 231 4.11 -14.78 19.86
CA SER A 231 4.13 -16.24 19.70
C SER A 231 5.45 -16.84 20.19
N SER A 232 6.59 -16.19 19.92
CA SER A 232 7.90 -16.66 20.41
C SER A 232 7.96 -16.58 21.93
N LEU A 233 7.50 -15.48 22.54
CA LEU A 233 7.45 -15.32 23.99
C LEU A 233 6.47 -16.31 24.64
N HIS A 234 5.32 -16.58 24.02
CA HIS A 234 4.39 -17.62 24.45
C HIS A 234 5.07 -19.00 24.49
N THR A 235 5.78 -19.38 23.41
CA THR A 235 6.52 -20.64 23.37
C THR A 235 7.64 -20.69 24.40
N ILE A 236 8.43 -19.63 24.56
CA ILE A 236 9.50 -19.56 25.57
C ILE A 236 8.92 -19.71 26.98
N GLY A 237 7.82 -19.02 27.28
CA GLY A 237 7.15 -19.12 28.57
C GLY A 237 6.72 -20.53 28.90
N TRP A 238 6.04 -21.21 27.96
CA TRP A 238 5.62 -22.60 28.12
C TRP A 238 6.79 -23.59 28.19
N LEU A 239 7.88 -23.36 27.44
CA LEU A 239 9.11 -24.15 27.58
C LEU A 239 9.71 -24.02 28.98
N VAL A 240 9.79 -22.81 29.55
CA VAL A 240 10.29 -22.62 30.91
C VAL A 240 9.40 -23.34 31.92
N ILE A 241 8.08 -23.25 31.77
CA ILE A 241 7.12 -23.89 32.66
C ILE A 241 7.27 -25.42 32.63
N GLU A 242 7.18 -26.02 31.45
CA GLU A 242 7.08 -27.48 31.28
C GLU A 242 8.43 -28.20 31.37
N VAL A 243 9.54 -27.53 31.08
CA VAL A 243 10.89 -28.16 31.09
C VAL A 243 11.66 -27.86 32.38
N ARG A 244 11.32 -26.78 33.11
CA ARG A 244 12.05 -26.38 34.32
C ARG A 244 11.19 -26.34 35.57
N LEU A 245 10.03 -25.68 35.51
CA LEU A 245 9.26 -25.39 36.72
C LEU A 245 8.38 -26.55 37.17
N TYR A 246 7.93 -27.38 36.23
CA TYR A 246 7.16 -28.59 36.54
C TYR A 246 8.06 -29.81 36.67
N GLN A 247 7.66 -30.73 37.54
CA GLN A 247 8.41 -31.90 37.98
C GLN A 247 7.51 -33.15 37.93
N PRO A 248 8.09 -34.35 37.77
CA PRO A 248 9.52 -34.66 37.67
C PRO A 248 10.07 -34.50 36.25
N GLN A 249 11.30 -34.01 36.13
CA GLN A 249 12.06 -33.99 34.88
C GLN A 249 12.92 -35.24 34.71
N PRO A 250 13.11 -35.76 33.46
CA PRO A 250 12.62 -35.24 32.19
C PRO A 250 11.22 -35.73 31.79
N THR A 251 10.55 -36.50 32.65
CA THR A 251 9.28 -37.17 32.32
C THR A 251 8.19 -36.19 31.89
N VAL A 252 7.97 -35.10 32.64
CA VAL A 252 6.96 -34.08 32.30
C VAL A 252 7.24 -33.47 30.93
N ALA A 253 8.47 -33.06 30.65
CA ALA A 253 8.83 -32.48 29.36
C ALA A 253 8.62 -33.46 28.19
N ASN A 254 9.02 -34.73 28.36
CA ASN A 254 8.87 -35.75 27.32
C ASN A 254 7.39 -36.07 27.02
N GLU A 255 6.57 -36.14 28.07
CA GLU A 255 5.13 -36.37 27.91
C GLU A 255 4.44 -35.17 27.28
N TRP A 256 4.82 -33.95 27.65
CA TRP A 256 4.25 -32.71 27.11
C TRP A 256 4.57 -32.52 25.63
N ILE A 257 5.84 -32.64 25.21
CA ILE A 257 6.24 -32.42 23.82
C ILE A 257 5.64 -33.45 22.85
N SER A 258 5.29 -34.63 23.35
CA SER A 258 4.66 -35.71 22.57
C SER A 258 3.15 -35.49 22.35
N GLN A 259 2.55 -34.49 22.98
CA GLN A 259 1.13 -34.18 22.82
C GLN A 259 0.85 -33.61 21.43
N LEU A 260 -0.22 -34.08 20.79
CA LEU A 260 -0.54 -33.71 19.41
C LEU A 260 -0.66 -32.20 19.19
N TYR A 261 -1.32 -31.49 20.11
CA TYR A 261 -1.48 -30.04 20.02
C TYR A 261 -0.12 -29.31 20.14
N MET A 262 0.83 -29.88 20.89
CA MET A 262 2.17 -29.31 21.05
C MET A 262 3.03 -29.53 19.80
N ILE A 263 2.92 -30.70 19.17
CA ILE A 263 3.52 -30.97 17.85
C ILE A 263 3.02 -29.94 16.83
N TRP A 264 1.71 -29.69 16.78
CA TRP A 264 1.15 -28.63 15.95
C TRP A 264 1.65 -27.23 16.33
N GLY A 265 1.86 -26.96 17.63
CA GLY A 265 2.46 -25.71 18.11
C GLY A 265 3.87 -25.48 17.57
N CYS A 266 4.72 -26.52 17.60
CA CYS A 266 6.06 -26.46 17.01
C CYS A 266 6.01 -26.23 15.49
N ILE A 267 5.10 -26.91 14.78
CA ILE A 267 4.89 -26.75 13.33
C ILE A 267 4.40 -25.32 13.03
N ALA A 268 3.47 -24.79 13.82
CA ALA A 268 2.96 -23.43 13.67
C ALA A 268 4.08 -22.39 13.86
N LEU A 269 4.90 -22.53 14.91
CA LEU A 269 6.04 -21.64 15.14
C LEU A 269 7.07 -21.74 14.00
N PHE A 270 7.34 -22.95 13.49
CA PHE A 270 8.22 -23.13 12.33
C PHE A 270 7.71 -22.35 11.11
N PHE A 271 6.42 -22.50 10.75
CA PHE A 271 5.86 -21.77 9.62
C PHE A 271 5.83 -20.25 9.86
N LEU A 272 5.55 -19.80 11.08
CA LEU A 272 5.60 -18.39 11.45
C LEU A 272 7.01 -17.80 11.31
N MET A 273 8.04 -18.53 11.76
CA MET A 273 9.43 -18.12 11.61
C MET A 273 9.88 -18.14 10.15
N ALA A 274 9.46 -19.13 9.37
CA ALA A 274 9.70 -19.17 7.93
C ALA A 274 9.04 -17.99 7.21
N LEU A 275 7.79 -17.66 7.55
CA LEU A 275 7.10 -16.46 7.07
C LEU A 275 7.90 -15.20 7.39
N TYR A 276 8.36 -15.04 8.62
CA TYR A 276 9.14 -13.88 9.04
C TYR A 276 10.45 -13.77 8.26
N ILE A 277 11.27 -14.83 8.24
CA ILE A 277 12.59 -14.84 7.61
C ILE A 277 12.48 -14.59 6.10
N LEU A 278 11.57 -15.28 5.40
CA LEU A 278 11.38 -15.10 3.95
C LEU A 278 10.79 -13.73 3.59
N SER A 279 10.23 -13.01 4.57
CA SER A 279 9.72 -11.64 4.39
C SER A 279 10.77 -10.57 4.66
N LEU A 280 11.98 -10.93 5.11
CA LEU A 280 13.04 -9.96 5.38
C LEU A 280 13.58 -9.33 4.08
N PRO A 281 13.80 -8.01 4.02
CA PRO A 281 14.29 -7.36 2.80
C PRO A 281 15.56 -7.96 2.19
N PRO A 282 16.59 -8.38 2.96
CA PRO A 282 17.76 -9.06 2.41
C PRO A 282 17.41 -10.37 1.69
N VAL A 283 16.49 -11.16 2.26
CA VAL A 283 16.06 -12.44 1.69
C VAL A 283 15.24 -12.21 0.43
N ILE A 284 14.30 -11.25 0.45
CA ILE A 284 13.52 -10.88 -0.74
C ILE A 284 14.42 -10.40 -1.88
N ARG A 285 15.47 -9.63 -1.58
CA ARG A 285 16.45 -9.18 -2.59
C ARG A 285 17.23 -10.35 -3.19
N LEU A 286 17.53 -11.37 -2.40
CA LEU A 286 18.24 -12.56 -2.84
C LEU A 286 17.36 -13.49 -3.69
N THR A 287 16.13 -13.78 -3.23
CA THR A 287 15.24 -14.76 -3.88
C THR A 287 14.32 -14.15 -4.94
N GLY A 288 14.15 -12.83 -4.91
CA GLY A 288 13.20 -12.09 -5.73
C GLY A 288 11.80 -11.98 -5.10
N TYR A 289 11.09 -10.90 -5.46
CA TYR A 289 9.76 -10.57 -4.92
C TYR A 289 8.68 -11.62 -5.24
N GLU A 290 8.79 -12.27 -6.40
CA GLU A 290 7.81 -13.25 -6.85
C GLU A 290 7.91 -14.58 -6.08
N PHE A 291 9.13 -14.99 -5.71
CA PHE A 291 9.33 -16.11 -4.80
C PHE A 291 8.71 -15.80 -3.44
N PHE A 292 9.08 -14.65 -2.85
CA PHE A 292 8.52 -14.18 -1.58
C PHE A 292 7.00 -14.20 -1.57
N ARG A 293 6.35 -13.60 -2.57
CA ARG A 293 4.88 -13.51 -2.61
C ARG A 293 4.22 -14.89 -2.62
N LYS A 294 4.76 -15.84 -3.41
CA LYS A 294 4.20 -17.19 -3.55
C LYS A 294 4.43 -18.03 -2.31
N SER A 295 5.67 -18.05 -1.80
CA SER A 295 6.01 -18.81 -0.59
C SER A 295 5.25 -18.29 0.62
N HIS A 296 5.12 -16.96 0.76
CA HIS A 296 4.38 -16.34 1.86
C HIS A 296 2.90 -16.76 1.86
N TYR A 297 2.24 -16.85 0.69
CA TYR A 297 0.85 -17.32 0.64
C TYR A 297 0.70 -18.79 1.05
N VAL A 298 1.56 -19.66 0.56
CA VAL A 298 1.52 -21.09 0.91
C VAL A 298 1.79 -21.28 2.40
N LEU A 299 2.85 -20.66 2.91
CA LEU A 299 3.23 -20.75 4.32
C LEU A 299 2.18 -20.13 5.25
N ALA A 300 1.50 -19.05 4.83
CA ALA A 300 0.43 -18.46 5.62
C ALA A 300 -0.76 -19.41 5.78
N MET A 301 -1.14 -20.14 4.73
CA MET A 301 -2.22 -21.14 4.82
C MET A 301 -1.82 -22.32 5.72
N LEU A 302 -0.59 -22.80 5.59
CA LEU A 302 -0.06 -23.85 6.44
C LEU A 302 0.05 -23.42 7.90
N TYR A 303 0.47 -22.18 8.16
CA TYR A 303 0.51 -21.58 9.49
C TYR A 303 -0.89 -21.53 10.12
N VAL A 304 -1.89 -21.02 9.39
CA VAL A 304 -3.28 -20.94 9.90
C VAL A 304 -3.83 -22.34 10.20
N GLY A 305 -3.59 -23.32 9.32
CA GLY A 305 -3.97 -24.71 9.58
C GLY A 305 -3.27 -25.31 10.80
N ALA A 306 -1.98 -25.04 10.96
CA ALA A 306 -1.20 -25.48 12.12
C ALA A 306 -1.68 -24.83 13.43
N CYS A 307 -2.09 -23.56 13.40
CA CYS A 307 -2.72 -22.90 14.55
C CYS A 307 -4.05 -23.56 14.95
N ILE A 308 -4.91 -23.93 14.00
CA ILE A 308 -6.15 -24.67 14.31
C ILE A 308 -5.81 -26.03 14.96
N GLY A 309 -4.78 -26.73 14.45
CA GLY A 309 -4.30 -27.97 15.04
C GLY A 309 -3.65 -27.79 16.42
N HIS A 310 -3.00 -26.66 16.66
CA HIS A 310 -2.34 -26.33 17.93
C HIS A 310 -3.36 -25.96 19.01
N TRP A 311 -4.39 -25.19 18.69
CA TRP A 311 -5.42 -24.82 19.66
C TRP A 311 -6.77 -24.57 19.01
N LYS A 312 -7.56 -25.64 18.91
CA LYS A 312 -8.87 -25.61 18.23
C LYS A 312 -9.86 -24.62 18.86
N SER A 313 -9.84 -24.43 20.18
CA SER A 313 -10.79 -23.50 20.83
C SER A 313 -10.67 -22.05 20.35
N LEU A 314 -9.53 -21.66 19.75
CA LEU A 314 -9.30 -20.34 19.16
C LEU A 314 -9.46 -20.31 17.62
N GLU A 315 -10.05 -21.35 17.03
CA GLU A 315 -10.33 -21.39 15.57
C GLU A 315 -11.24 -20.25 15.11
N CYS A 316 -12.00 -19.65 16.03
CA CYS A 316 -12.80 -18.45 15.79
C CYS A 316 -11.99 -17.25 15.27
N PHE A 317 -10.67 -17.19 15.46
CA PHE A 317 -9.79 -16.18 14.86
C PHE A 317 -9.16 -16.63 13.55
N MET A 318 -8.91 -17.93 13.39
CA MET A 318 -8.27 -18.51 12.20
C MET A 318 -9.24 -18.62 11.02
N ILE A 319 -10.48 -19.04 11.26
CA ILE A 319 -11.50 -19.19 10.21
C ILE A 319 -11.80 -17.84 9.52
N PRO A 320 -12.04 -16.72 10.23
CA PRO A 320 -12.20 -15.42 9.59
C PRO A 320 -10.99 -14.99 8.76
N ALA A 321 -9.75 -15.32 9.18
CA ALA A 321 -8.56 -15.01 8.39
C ALA A 321 -8.60 -15.71 7.02
N LEU A 322 -9.00 -16.99 6.99
CA LEU A 322 -9.21 -17.73 5.74
C LEU A 322 -10.34 -17.12 4.90
N VAL A 323 -11.49 -16.83 5.52
CA VAL A 323 -12.65 -16.24 4.84
C VAL A 323 -12.28 -14.93 4.18
N ILE A 324 -11.62 -14.01 4.89
CA ILE A 324 -11.17 -12.72 4.36
C ILE A 324 -10.25 -12.92 3.15
N TRP A 325 -9.31 -13.87 3.24
CA TRP A 325 -8.41 -14.16 2.13
C TRP A 325 -9.14 -14.73 0.91
N PHE A 326 -10.04 -15.69 1.10
CA PHE A 326 -10.82 -16.30 0.01
C PHE A 326 -11.76 -15.28 -0.64
N MET A 327 -12.43 -14.45 0.15
CA MET A 327 -13.28 -13.37 -0.36
C MET A 327 -12.48 -12.40 -1.24
N ASP A 328 -11.29 -11.99 -0.80
CA ASP A 328 -10.41 -11.13 -1.60
C ASP A 328 -9.98 -11.81 -2.90
N ARG A 329 -9.64 -13.10 -2.89
CA ARG A 329 -9.27 -13.83 -4.13
C ARG A 329 -10.45 -13.99 -5.08
N PHE A 330 -11.61 -14.37 -4.55
CA PHE A 330 -12.82 -14.57 -5.32
C PHE A 330 -13.29 -13.27 -5.97
N ALA A 331 -13.33 -12.17 -5.21
CA ALA A 331 -13.72 -10.85 -5.73
C ALA A 331 -12.80 -10.39 -6.87
N ARG A 332 -11.49 -10.63 -6.78
CA ARG A 332 -10.55 -10.35 -7.88
C ARG A 332 -10.86 -11.19 -9.11
N GLY A 333 -11.06 -12.50 -8.94
CA GLY A 333 -11.37 -13.41 -10.03
C GLY A 333 -12.64 -13.00 -10.78
N VAL A 334 -13.71 -12.69 -10.02
CA VAL A 334 -14.98 -12.19 -10.58
C VAL A 334 -14.76 -10.87 -11.32
N ARG A 335 -14.03 -9.90 -10.73
CA ARG A 335 -13.73 -8.62 -11.40
C ARG A 335 -12.97 -8.82 -12.71
N THR A 336 -11.91 -9.62 -12.71
CA THR A 336 -11.14 -9.93 -13.93
C THR A 336 -12.02 -10.61 -14.98
N ALA A 337 -12.85 -11.57 -14.57
CA ALA A 337 -13.77 -12.26 -15.46
C ALA A 337 -14.77 -11.30 -16.10
N LEU A 338 -15.43 -10.44 -15.30
CA LEU A 338 -16.39 -9.45 -15.79
C LEU A 338 -15.74 -8.43 -16.74
N MET A 339 -14.51 -7.99 -16.47
CA MET A 339 -13.80 -7.06 -17.36
C MET A 339 -13.42 -7.67 -18.71
N HIS A 340 -13.25 -8.98 -18.79
CA HIS A 340 -12.74 -9.66 -19.98
C HIS A 340 -13.77 -10.55 -20.69
N HIS A 341 -14.92 -10.78 -20.06
CA HIS A 341 -16.03 -11.49 -20.65
C HIS A 341 -16.86 -10.54 -21.52
N ASN A 342 -16.56 -10.57 -22.82
CA ASN A 342 -17.14 -9.66 -23.80
C ASN A 342 -17.49 -10.41 -25.09
N PHE A 343 -18.20 -9.74 -26.00
CA PHE A 343 -18.47 -10.27 -27.32
C PHE A 343 -17.18 -10.29 -28.16
N ILE A 344 -16.79 -11.49 -28.61
CA ILE A 344 -15.65 -11.72 -29.49
C ILE A 344 -16.20 -11.89 -30.90
N GLU A 345 -15.75 -11.03 -31.81
CA GLU A 345 -16.17 -11.05 -33.22
C GLU A 345 -15.93 -12.45 -33.82
N GLY A 346 -16.97 -13.03 -34.41
CA GLY A 346 -16.96 -14.37 -35.00
C GLY A 346 -16.95 -15.56 -34.02
N LYS A 347 -16.90 -15.34 -32.70
CA LYS A 347 -16.87 -16.42 -31.69
C LYS A 347 -17.94 -16.32 -30.60
N GLY A 348 -18.72 -15.24 -30.55
CA GLY A 348 -19.76 -15.02 -29.54
C GLY A 348 -19.20 -14.49 -28.21
N MET A 349 -19.95 -14.61 -27.11
CA MET A 349 -19.45 -14.16 -25.80
C MET A 349 -18.33 -15.08 -25.29
N GLY A 350 -17.23 -14.49 -24.86
CA GLY A 350 -16.10 -15.24 -24.33
C GLY A 350 -15.11 -14.35 -23.59
N PHE A 351 -14.10 -15.00 -22.99
CA PHE A 351 -12.99 -14.29 -22.38
C PHE A 351 -12.00 -13.86 -23.46
N SER A 352 -11.70 -12.56 -23.54
CA SER A 352 -10.71 -12.02 -24.48
C SER A 352 -9.72 -11.11 -23.78
N ALA A 353 -8.42 -11.41 -23.93
CA ALA A 353 -7.35 -10.52 -23.50
C ALA A 353 -7.22 -9.31 -24.43
N ALA A 354 -6.84 -8.16 -23.89
CA ALA A 354 -6.57 -6.98 -24.70
C ALA A 354 -5.28 -7.17 -25.50
N GLN A 355 -5.26 -6.76 -26.77
CA GLN A 355 -4.06 -6.80 -27.60
C GLN A 355 -3.34 -5.46 -27.50
N ALA A 356 -2.21 -5.44 -26.78
CA ALA A 356 -1.41 -4.23 -26.56
C ALA A 356 -0.33 -4.08 -27.62
N VAL A 357 -0.35 -2.96 -28.35
CA VAL A 357 0.73 -2.55 -29.24
C VAL A 357 1.89 -2.05 -28.39
N MET A 358 3.11 -2.54 -28.66
CA MET A 358 4.32 -2.19 -27.93
C MET A 358 5.20 -1.24 -28.72
N THR A 359 5.61 -0.13 -28.10
CA THR A 359 6.65 0.76 -28.61
C THR A 359 7.84 0.72 -27.65
N VAL A 360 9.05 0.53 -28.19
CA VAL A 360 10.29 0.39 -27.41
C VAL A 360 11.15 1.63 -27.59
N PHE A 361 11.62 2.19 -26.48
CA PHE A 361 12.57 3.29 -26.42
C PHE A 361 13.89 2.74 -25.86
N PRO A 362 14.91 2.51 -26.70
CA PRO A 362 16.17 1.91 -26.28
C PRO A 362 16.92 2.77 -25.26
N ASP A 363 17.43 2.15 -24.22
CA ASP A 363 18.28 2.78 -23.21
C ASP A 363 19.32 1.77 -22.71
N PRO A 364 20.50 1.71 -23.37
CA PRO A 364 21.54 0.71 -23.07
C PRO A 364 22.07 0.80 -21.63
N GLU A 365 22.08 1.99 -21.04
CA GLU A 365 22.69 2.23 -19.73
C GLU A 365 21.74 1.90 -18.58
N ASN A 366 20.43 2.08 -18.76
CA ASN A 366 19.47 2.10 -17.67
C ASN A 366 18.29 1.14 -17.84
N GLY A 367 18.23 0.46 -18.97
CA GLY A 367 17.16 -0.43 -19.39
C GLY A 367 16.10 0.32 -20.18
N ASP A 368 15.70 -0.30 -21.29
CA ASP A 368 14.71 0.21 -22.25
C ASP A 368 13.40 0.62 -21.58
N VAL A 369 12.68 1.55 -22.19
CA VAL A 369 11.31 1.90 -21.80
C VAL A 369 10.35 1.30 -22.81
N VAL A 370 9.30 0.66 -22.32
CA VAL A 370 8.24 0.09 -23.15
C VAL A 370 6.96 0.88 -22.90
N ARG A 371 6.33 1.31 -23.99
CA ARG A 371 4.99 1.87 -24.02
C ARG A 371 4.02 0.82 -24.56
N LEU A 372 2.85 0.73 -23.94
CA LEU A 372 1.76 -0.16 -24.33
C LEU A 372 0.53 0.68 -24.65
N ASP A 373 -0.06 0.49 -25.83
CA ASP A 373 -1.31 1.14 -26.21
C ASP A 373 -2.33 0.10 -26.68
N PHE A 374 -3.56 0.19 -26.15
CA PHE A 374 -4.69 -0.64 -26.58
C PHE A 374 -6.04 0.01 -26.24
N SER A 375 -7.13 -0.62 -26.68
CA SER A 375 -8.48 -0.26 -26.25
C SER A 375 -9.22 -1.53 -25.84
N HIS A 376 -9.94 -1.48 -24.72
CA HIS A 376 -10.63 -2.63 -24.13
C HIS A 376 -12.07 -2.25 -23.73
N PRO A 377 -13.09 -3.09 -23.99
CA PRO A 377 -14.47 -2.80 -23.62
C PRO A 377 -14.70 -2.97 -22.11
N HIS A 378 -14.71 -1.84 -21.40
CA HIS A 378 -15.15 -1.70 -20.02
C HIS A 378 -15.33 -0.21 -19.68
N ASP A 379 -15.93 0.08 -18.54
CA ASP A 379 -16.16 1.44 -18.07
C ASP A 379 -14.88 2.25 -17.87
N ALA A 380 -14.97 3.55 -18.10
CA ALA A 380 -13.91 4.51 -17.81
C ALA A 380 -13.50 4.47 -16.32
N TRP A 381 -12.19 4.43 -16.06
CA TRP A 381 -11.67 4.54 -14.70
C TRP A 381 -11.61 5.99 -14.23
N LYS A 382 -11.32 6.22 -12.95
CA LYS A 382 -11.08 7.55 -12.39
C LYS A 382 -9.59 7.84 -12.28
N ILE A 383 -9.17 9.06 -12.59
CA ILE A 383 -7.76 9.48 -12.50
C ILE A 383 -7.20 9.20 -11.09
N GLY A 384 -5.96 8.69 -11.03
CA GLY A 384 -5.33 8.20 -9.81
C GLY A 384 -5.45 6.69 -9.61
N GLN A 385 -6.39 6.05 -10.29
CA GLN A 385 -6.51 4.60 -10.28
C GLN A 385 -5.49 3.91 -11.19
N HIS A 386 -5.26 2.62 -10.92
CA HIS A 386 -4.30 1.78 -11.64
C HIS A 386 -4.86 0.38 -11.89
N PHE A 387 -4.19 -0.36 -12.76
CA PHE A 387 -4.56 -1.73 -13.12
C PHE A 387 -3.39 -2.66 -12.87
N TYR A 388 -3.70 -3.90 -12.50
CA TYR A 388 -2.74 -5.00 -12.56
C TYR A 388 -2.78 -5.60 -13.96
N LEU A 389 -1.65 -5.60 -14.65
CA LEU A 389 -1.50 -6.18 -15.98
C LEU A 389 -0.78 -7.52 -15.90
N CYS A 390 -1.35 -8.53 -16.52
CA CYS A 390 -0.79 -9.86 -16.70
C CYS A 390 -0.45 -10.04 -18.18
N PHE A 391 0.83 -10.24 -18.50
CA PHE A 391 1.31 -10.44 -19.86
C PHE A 391 1.30 -11.93 -20.18
N SER A 392 0.20 -12.44 -20.76
CA SER A 392 -0.04 -13.89 -20.83
C SER A 392 0.94 -14.64 -21.73
N GLU A 393 1.61 -13.93 -22.64
CA GLU A 393 2.70 -14.49 -23.47
C GLU A 393 3.98 -14.78 -22.66
N SER A 394 4.16 -14.13 -21.51
CA SER A 394 5.31 -14.31 -20.63
C SER A 394 4.96 -15.09 -19.36
N SER A 395 3.89 -14.70 -18.65
CA SER A 395 3.41 -15.41 -17.48
C SER A 395 1.92 -15.19 -17.24
N ILE A 396 1.22 -16.28 -16.89
CA ILE A 396 -0.18 -16.25 -16.41
C ILE A 396 -0.29 -16.18 -14.88
N TRP A 397 0.83 -16.33 -14.16
CA TRP A 397 0.87 -16.44 -12.69
C TRP A 397 1.29 -15.13 -12.01
N GLN A 398 1.50 -14.07 -12.79
CA GLN A 398 2.07 -12.80 -12.35
C GLN A 398 1.30 -11.66 -12.95
N SER A 399 0.94 -10.69 -12.10
CA SER A 399 0.38 -9.44 -12.54
C SER A 399 1.04 -8.29 -11.80
N HIS A 400 1.29 -7.20 -12.50
CA HIS A 400 2.06 -6.06 -12.00
C HIS A 400 1.23 -4.78 -12.11
N PRO A 401 1.28 -3.88 -11.11
CA PRO A 401 0.47 -2.67 -11.11
C PRO A 401 1.07 -1.60 -12.02
N PHE A 402 0.25 -1.01 -12.89
CA PHE A 402 0.62 0.10 -13.77
C PHE A 402 -0.47 1.17 -13.77
N THR A 403 -0.07 2.44 -13.70
CA THR A 403 -1.00 3.57 -13.83
C THR A 403 -1.18 3.91 -15.30
N PRO A 404 -2.43 4.08 -15.78
CA PRO A 404 -2.67 4.60 -17.12
C PRO A 404 -2.06 6.00 -17.28
N LEU A 405 -1.29 6.19 -18.36
CA LEU A 405 -0.65 7.44 -18.74
C LEU A 405 -1.66 8.48 -19.26
N ASN A 406 -2.76 8.02 -19.86
CA ASN A 406 -3.75 8.87 -20.51
C ASN A 406 -4.94 9.18 -19.59
N ALA A 407 -5.69 10.24 -19.91
CA ALA A 407 -7.00 10.48 -19.31
C ALA A 407 -8.01 9.40 -19.77
N PRO A 408 -8.94 8.98 -18.89
CA PRO A 408 -9.94 7.96 -19.21
C PRO A 408 -10.85 8.46 -20.33
N THR A 409 -10.74 7.83 -21.50
CA THR A 409 -11.54 8.18 -22.68
C THR A 409 -12.14 6.92 -23.27
N THR A 410 -13.46 6.89 -23.39
CA THR A 410 -14.22 5.79 -23.98
C THR A 410 -14.75 6.22 -25.35
N VAL A 411 -14.39 5.46 -26.38
CA VAL A 411 -14.82 5.68 -27.77
C VAL A 411 -15.44 4.38 -28.27
N ASN A 412 -16.67 4.45 -28.77
CA ASN A 412 -17.41 3.28 -29.28
C ASN A 412 -17.44 2.09 -28.30
N GLY A 413 -17.71 2.37 -27.01
CA GLY A 413 -17.78 1.36 -25.95
C GLY A 413 -16.43 0.73 -25.56
N LYS A 414 -15.31 1.19 -26.13
CA LYS A 414 -13.96 0.74 -25.77
C LYS A 414 -13.20 1.88 -25.09
N THR A 415 -12.61 1.59 -23.95
CA THR A 415 -11.80 2.55 -23.20
C THR A 415 -10.35 2.43 -23.65
N LYS A 416 -9.72 3.57 -23.98
CA LYS A 416 -8.32 3.63 -24.44
C LYS A 416 -7.37 3.56 -23.25
N HIS A 417 -6.35 2.72 -23.36
CA HIS A 417 -5.30 2.54 -22.35
C HIS A 417 -3.92 2.79 -22.95
N SER A 418 -3.13 3.59 -22.25
CA SER A 418 -1.71 3.83 -22.53
C SER A 418 -0.93 3.59 -21.24
N TYR A 419 0.14 2.80 -21.29
CA TYR A 419 1.02 2.54 -20.14
C TYR A 419 2.47 2.72 -20.55
N ILE A 420 3.31 3.18 -19.62
CA ILE A 420 4.76 3.20 -19.80
C ILE A 420 5.44 2.57 -18.60
N PHE A 421 6.47 1.78 -18.85
CA PHE A 421 7.32 1.26 -17.80
C PHE A 421 8.75 1.06 -18.28
N ARG A 422 9.69 1.14 -17.35
CA ARG A 422 11.08 0.83 -17.62
C ARG A 422 11.32 -0.67 -17.44
N ALA A 423 11.98 -1.29 -18.41
CA ALA A 423 12.45 -2.65 -18.36
C ALA A 423 13.49 -2.81 -17.23
N LYS A 424 13.05 -3.38 -16.11
CA LYS A 424 13.89 -3.86 -15.01
C LYS A 424 13.85 -5.38 -14.97
N GLY A 425 14.55 -6.01 -14.02
CA GLY A 425 14.55 -7.47 -13.86
C GLY A 425 13.13 -8.07 -13.73
N GLY A 426 13.02 -9.37 -13.99
CA GLY A 426 11.74 -10.08 -13.95
C GLY A 426 10.86 -9.77 -15.16
N GLU A 427 9.56 -9.61 -14.93
CA GLU A 427 8.54 -9.60 -15.98
C GLU A 427 8.69 -8.46 -16.98
N THR A 428 9.04 -7.24 -16.51
CA THR A 428 9.23 -6.09 -17.40
C THR A 428 10.38 -6.29 -18.39
N LYS A 429 11.45 -7.02 -18.02
CA LYS A 429 12.55 -7.36 -18.95
C LYS A 429 12.08 -8.34 -20.01
N LYS A 430 11.28 -9.33 -19.61
CA LYS A 430 10.74 -10.33 -20.54
C LYS A 430 9.83 -9.69 -21.57
N VAL A 431 8.96 -8.77 -21.18
CA VAL A 431 8.11 -8.02 -22.13
C VAL A 431 8.95 -7.21 -23.12
N ALA A 432 9.99 -6.50 -22.65
CA ALA A 432 10.90 -5.79 -23.54
C ALA A 432 11.63 -6.74 -24.51
N GLN A 433 12.06 -7.91 -24.04
CA GLN A 433 12.68 -8.95 -24.89
C GLN A 433 11.71 -9.54 -25.91
N ILE A 434 10.44 -9.74 -25.54
CA ILE A 434 9.38 -10.18 -26.47
C ILE A 434 9.20 -9.13 -27.57
N ALA A 435 9.10 -7.85 -27.20
CA ALA A 435 9.00 -6.75 -28.15
C ALA A 435 10.21 -6.72 -29.11
N ALA A 436 11.42 -6.79 -28.57
CA ALA A 436 12.65 -6.80 -29.37
C ALA A 436 12.73 -8.01 -30.32
N ARG A 437 12.36 -9.21 -29.87
CA ARG A 437 12.32 -10.42 -30.71
C ARG A 437 11.31 -10.30 -31.84
N LYS A 438 10.11 -9.80 -31.56
CA LYS A 438 9.07 -9.60 -32.59
C LYS A 438 9.46 -8.54 -33.62
N LEU A 439 10.11 -7.46 -33.19
CA LEU A 439 10.66 -6.44 -34.11
C LEU A 439 11.74 -7.02 -35.03
N ALA A 440 12.57 -7.94 -34.52
CA ALA A 440 13.62 -8.59 -35.31
C ALA A 440 13.10 -9.67 -36.27
N ALA A 441 11.92 -10.26 -36.01
CA ALA A 441 11.37 -11.40 -36.75
C ALA A 441 10.71 -11.04 -38.10
N GLY A 442 10.72 -9.76 -38.52
CA GLY A 442 10.18 -9.31 -39.80
C GLY A 442 9.00 -8.34 -39.65
N PRO A 443 8.46 -7.83 -40.77
CA PRO A 443 7.44 -6.78 -40.74
C PRO A 443 6.20 -7.25 -39.99
N VAL A 444 5.77 -6.41 -39.05
CA VAL A 444 4.53 -6.58 -38.30
C VAL A 444 3.37 -6.81 -39.28
N GLU A 445 2.41 -7.69 -38.93
CA GLU A 445 1.26 -7.99 -39.79
C GLU A 445 0.66 -6.72 -40.42
N LYS A 446 0.35 -6.77 -41.73
CA LYS A 446 -0.22 -5.66 -42.49
C LYS A 446 -1.41 -5.05 -41.72
N GLY A 447 -1.28 -3.80 -41.29
CA GLY A 447 -2.32 -3.05 -40.59
C GLY A 447 -2.09 -2.81 -39.09
N THR A 448 -1.00 -3.33 -38.50
CA THR A 448 -0.66 -3.08 -37.10
C THR A 448 0.47 -2.03 -36.95
N ALA A 449 0.32 -1.11 -36.01
CA ALA A 449 1.28 0.00 -35.79
C ALA A 449 2.58 -0.42 -35.09
N GLY A 450 2.71 -1.68 -34.65
CA GLY A 450 3.85 -2.22 -33.91
C GLY A 450 3.58 -3.63 -33.37
N PRO A 451 4.60 -4.32 -32.82
CA PRO A 451 4.46 -5.67 -32.27
C PRO A 451 3.44 -5.70 -31.12
N THR A 452 2.59 -6.73 -31.09
CA THR A 452 1.53 -6.85 -30.08
C THR A 452 1.84 -7.88 -28.99
N THR A 453 1.23 -7.75 -27.82
CA THR A 453 1.21 -8.78 -26.77
C THR A 453 -0.16 -8.84 -26.08
N PRO A 454 -0.68 -10.04 -25.76
CA PRO A 454 -1.93 -10.18 -25.02
C PRO A 454 -1.78 -9.77 -23.55
N VAL A 455 -2.71 -8.94 -23.07
CA VAL A 455 -2.75 -8.39 -21.72
C VAL A 455 -4.11 -8.68 -21.07
N VAL A 456 -4.07 -9.31 -19.89
CA VAL A 456 -5.23 -9.42 -18.99
C VAL A 456 -5.11 -8.33 -17.93
N LEU A 457 -6.13 -7.49 -17.82
CA LEU A 457 -6.25 -6.42 -16.85
C LEU A 457 -7.03 -6.87 -15.63
N THR A 458 -6.72 -6.29 -14.49
CA THR A 458 -7.56 -6.38 -13.30
C THR A 458 -7.57 -5.02 -12.60
N GLY A 459 -8.75 -4.47 -12.34
CA GLY A 459 -8.91 -3.18 -11.69
C GLY A 459 -10.26 -2.53 -12.05
N PRO A 460 -10.38 -1.20 -11.96
CA PRO A 460 -9.39 -0.27 -11.44
C PRO A 460 -9.19 -0.40 -9.92
N TYR A 461 -7.97 -0.14 -9.44
CA TYR A 461 -7.62 -0.07 -8.01
C TYR A 461 -7.10 1.32 -7.66
N GLY A 462 -7.21 1.72 -6.38
CA GLY A 462 -6.74 3.02 -5.88
C GLY A 462 -7.86 4.05 -5.75
N ASP A 463 -7.52 5.22 -5.22
CA ASP A 463 -8.46 6.29 -4.91
C ASP A 463 -8.57 7.31 -6.08
N PRO A 464 -9.78 7.81 -6.38
CA PRO A 464 -9.98 8.90 -7.34
C PRO A 464 -9.37 10.23 -6.84
N ILE A 465 -8.17 10.55 -7.31
CA ILE A 465 -7.36 11.64 -6.73
C ILE A 465 -7.85 13.05 -7.04
N LEU A 466 -8.82 13.20 -7.95
CA LEU A 466 -9.44 14.48 -8.30
C LEU A 466 -10.72 14.79 -7.50
N ARG A 467 -11.22 13.85 -6.69
CA ARG A 467 -12.55 13.96 -6.02
C ARG A 467 -12.67 15.17 -5.07
N ASN A 468 -11.56 15.69 -4.58
CA ASN A 468 -11.51 16.84 -3.67
C ASN A 468 -10.83 18.06 -4.30
N ILE A 469 -10.73 18.14 -5.63
CA ILE A 469 -10.08 19.25 -6.32
C ILE A 469 -11.16 20.17 -6.87
N THR A 470 -11.32 21.32 -6.22
CA THR A 470 -12.28 22.36 -6.59
C THR A 470 -11.62 23.38 -7.54
N SER A 471 -12.41 24.21 -8.23
CA SER A 471 -11.90 25.13 -9.27
C SER A 471 -10.94 26.21 -8.74
N ASP A 472 -11.00 26.51 -7.44
CA ASP A 472 -10.13 27.43 -6.71
C ASP A 472 -8.79 26.82 -6.27
N VAL A 473 -8.57 25.52 -6.50
CA VAL A 473 -7.34 24.83 -6.10
C VAL A 473 -6.25 24.99 -7.16
N ASN A 474 -5.08 25.44 -6.71
CA ASN A 474 -3.88 25.55 -7.54
C ASN A 474 -3.12 24.22 -7.57
N ILE A 475 -2.54 23.87 -8.71
CA ILE A 475 -2.06 22.52 -9.01
C ILE A 475 -0.58 22.53 -9.32
N LEU A 476 0.20 21.81 -8.53
CA LEU A 476 1.61 21.54 -8.79
C LEU A 476 1.80 20.04 -9.01
N CYS A 477 2.16 19.63 -10.22
CA CYS A 477 2.47 18.27 -10.57
C CYS A 477 3.98 18.06 -10.56
N VAL A 478 4.49 17.10 -9.78
CA VAL A 478 5.92 16.77 -9.72
C VAL A 478 6.14 15.29 -10.04
N ALA A 479 6.86 15.02 -11.13
CA ALA A 479 7.12 13.66 -11.57
C ALA A 479 8.61 13.34 -11.64
N GLY A 480 8.97 12.10 -11.30
CA GLY A 480 10.30 11.53 -11.54
C GLY A 480 10.23 10.32 -12.47
N GLY A 481 10.90 10.38 -13.63
CA GLY A 481 10.92 9.30 -14.62
C GLY A 481 9.51 8.88 -15.06
N THR A 482 9.21 7.58 -15.00
CA THR A 482 7.88 7.03 -15.37
C THR A 482 6.76 7.42 -14.39
N GLY A 483 7.07 8.09 -13.28
CA GLY A 483 6.07 8.68 -12.38
C GLY A 483 5.17 9.74 -13.05
N ILE A 484 5.55 10.22 -14.24
CA ILE A 484 4.73 11.10 -15.07
C ILE A 484 3.34 10.52 -15.38
N THR A 485 3.23 9.19 -15.44
CA THR A 485 1.96 8.46 -15.63
C THR A 485 0.90 8.80 -14.58
N TYR A 486 1.30 9.18 -13.37
CA TYR A 486 0.37 9.50 -12.30
C TYR A 486 -0.15 10.94 -12.38
N VAL A 487 0.68 11.88 -12.84
CA VAL A 487 0.37 13.32 -12.77
C VAL A 487 -0.06 13.90 -14.12
N LEU A 488 0.30 13.29 -15.25
CA LEU A 488 -0.09 13.80 -16.57
C LEU A 488 -1.61 13.71 -16.84
N PRO A 489 -2.30 12.61 -16.50
CA PRO A 489 -3.77 12.56 -16.62
C PRO A 489 -4.48 13.65 -15.82
N VAL A 490 -3.92 14.05 -14.67
CA VAL A 490 -4.45 15.16 -13.85
C VAL A 490 -4.44 16.44 -14.68
N LEU A 491 -3.31 16.78 -15.31
CA LEU A 491 -3.18 17.98 -16.12
C LEU A 491 -4.13 17.98 -17.32
N MET A 492 -4.24 16.85 -18.04
CA MET A 492 -5.14 16.72 -19.19
C MET A 492 -6.61 16.91 -18.79
N SER A 493 -7.07 16.23 -17.73
CA SER A 493 -8.45 16.34 -17.29
C SER A 493 -8.78 17.75 -16.78
N LEU A 494 -7.86 18.33 -16.00
CA LEU A 494 -8.04 19.64 -15.42
C LEU A 494 -8.00 20.72 -16.51
N LYS A 495 -7.14 20.63 -17.52
CA LYS A 495 -7.08 21.62 -18.61
C LYS A 495 -8.42 21.69 -19.36
N LYS A 496 -9.04 20.54 -19.62
CA LYS A 496 -10.32 20.41 -20.31
C LYS A 496 -11.53 20.92 -19.50
N HIS A 497 -11.52 20.81 -18.17
CA HIS A 497 -12.74 21.01 -17.34
C HIS A 497 -12.61 22.13 -16.29
N SER A 498 -11.70 23.09 -16.44
CA SER A 498 -11.53 24.14 -15.41
C SER A 498 -11.36 25.54 -15.97
N GLY A 499 -11.82 26.52 -15.20
CA GLY A 499 -11.73 27.95 -15.55
C GLY A 499 -10.29 28.46 -15.68
N ALA A 500 -10.13 29.56 -16.41
CA ALA A 500 -8.84 30.10 -16.84
C ALA A 500 -7.96 30.69 -15.70
N SER A 501 -8.47 30.83 -14.47
CA SER A 501 -7.85 31.63 -13.41
C SER A 501 -6.91 30.86 -12.45
N ARG A 502 -6.87 29.52 -12.49
CA ARG A 502 -6.02 28.74 -11.56
C ARG A 502 -4.58 28.57 -12.07
N LYS A 503 -3.63 28.50 -11.14
CA LYS A 503 -2.22 28.22 -11.46
C LYS A 503 -1.98 26.72 -11.62
N VAL A 504 -1.35 26.33 -12.73
CA VAL A 504 -1.01 24.93 -13.03
C VAL A 504 0.44 24.83 -13.48
N GLU A 505 1.25 24.01 -12.79
CA GLU A 505 2.66 23.78 -13.13
C GLU A 505 3.00 22.30 -13.10
N LEU A 506 3.79 21.86 -14.09
CA LEU A 506 4.40 20.53 -14.17
C LEU A 506 5.92 20.68 -14.02
N VAL A 507 6.47 20.00 -13.02
CA VAL A 507 7.92 19.79 -12.84
C VAL A 507 8.23 18.33 -13.09
N TRP A 508 8.92 18.04 -14.20
CA TRP A 508 9.26 16.68 -14.58
C TRP A 508 10.78 16.46 -14.58
N ILE A 509 11.23 15.53 -13.74
CA ILE A 509 12.63 15.16 -13.58
C ILE A 509 12.89 13.87 -14.35
N VAL A 510 13.68 13.97 -15.40
CA VAL A 510 14.05 12.85 -16.29
C VAL A 510 15.54 12.57 -16.24
N ARG A 511 15.95 11.42 -16.77
CA ARG A 511 17.39 11.10 -16.84
C ARG A 511 18.01 11.85 -18.00
N ARG A 512 17.37 11.81 -19.17
CA ARG A 512 17.83 12.47 -20.39
C ARG A 512 16.72 13.25 -21.04
N THR A 513 17.05 14.28 -21.82
CA THR A 513 16.06 15.05 -22.58
C THR A 513 15.27 14.16 -23.56
N ASN A 514 15.90 13.13 -24.13
CA ASN A 514 15.22 12.16 -25.01
C ASN A 514 14.11 11.36 -24.32
N ASP A 515 14.09 11.29 -22.98
CA ASP A 515 13.02 10.62 -22.23
C ASP A 515 11.66 11.33 -22.41
N VAL A 516 11.64 12.59 -22.86
CA VAL A 516 10.42 13.33 -23.17
C VAL A 516 9.62 12.66 -24.30
N ALA A 517 10.30 11.97 -25.22
CA ALA A 517 9.68 11.26 -26.34
C ALA A 517 8.68 10.18 -25.91
N TRP A 518 8.75 9.67 -24.66
CA TRP A 518 7.81 8.66 -24.15
C TRP A 518 6.35 9.14 -24.15
N VAL A 519 6.16 10.43 -23.91
CA VAL A 519 4.86 11.08 -23.66
C VAL A 519 4.63 12.30 -24.55
N GLN A 520 5.40 12.42 -25.64
CA GLN A 520 5.35 13.59 -26.52
C GLN A 520 3.94 13.83 -27.05
N SER A 521 3.23 12.78 -27.48
CA SER A 521 1.86 12.87 -27.96
C SER A 521 0.90 13.47 -26.93
N GLU A 522 1.09 13.15 -25.65
CA GLU A 522 0.27 13.65 -24.56
C GLU A 522 0.62 15.11 -24.21
N LEU A 523 1.89 15.51 -24.31
CA LEU A 523 2.33 16.89 -24.14
C LEU A 523 1.84 17.79 -25.27
N ASP A 524 1.87 17.31 -26.51
CA ASP A 524 1.36 18.03 -27.68
C ASP A 524 -0.15 18.22 -27.59
N ALA A 525 -0.88 17.17 -27.20
CA ALA A 525 -2.32 17.24 -26.93
C ALA A 525 -2.63 18.22 -25.80
N LEU A 526 -1.87 18.16 -24.69
CA LEU A 526 -1.99 19.11 -23.58
C LEU A 526 -1.76 20.54 -24.07
N GLY A 527 -0.81 20.77 -24.98
CA GLY A 527 -0.58 22.08 -25.58
C GLY A 527 -1.75 22.59 -26.41
N ALA A 528 -2.31 21.74 -27.28
CA ALA A 528 -3.37 22.10 -28.21
C ALA A 528 -4.75 22.35 -27.55
N GLU A 529 -5.00 21.76 -26.37
CA GLU A 529 -6.27 21.93 -25.65
C GLU A 529 -6.47 23.37 -25.15
N GLN A 530 -7.73 23.84 -25.19
CA GLN A 530 -8.15 25.11 -24.58
C GLN A 530 -8.27 24.93 -23.07
N GLY A 531 -7.84 25.92 -22.28
CA GLY A 531 -7.89 25.86 -20.81
C GLY A 531 -6.88 26.78 -20.13
N PRO A 532 -6.65 26.63 -18.82
CA PRO A 532 -5.64 27.42 -18.10
C PRO A 532 -4.23 27.16 -18.66
N ASN A 533 -3.36 28.18 -18.56
CA ASN A 533 -1.97 28.06 -18.96
C ASN A 533 -1.25 27.06 -18.05
N VAL A 534 -0.52 26.11 -18.65
CA VAL A 534 0.24 25.08 -17.95
C VAL A 534 1.72 25.34 -18.14
N VAL A 535 2.42 25.67 -17.06
CA VAL A 535 3.88 25.85 -17.08
C VAL A 535 4.54 24.49 -16.99
N VAL A 536 5.43 24.15 -17.93
CA VAL A 536 6.15 22.86 -17.94
C VAL A 536 7.65 23.08 -17.80
N ARG A 537 8.22 22.57 -16.69
CA ARG A 537 9.65 22.60 -16.39
C ARG A 537 10.21 21.18 -16.43
N ILE A 538 11.19 20.95 -17.31
CA ILE A 538 11.82 19.64 -17.49
C ILE A 538 13.27 19.73 -17.01
N PHE A 539 13.65 18.83 -16.10
CA PHE A 539 14.99 18.74 -15.54
C PHE A 539 15.64 17.42 -15.99
N ALA A 540 16.63 17.51 -16.89
CA ALA A 540 17.42 16.36 -17.33
C ALA A 540 18.65 16.20 -16.42
N THR A 541 18.68 15.10 -15.66
CA THR A 541 19.68 14.90 -14.59
C THR A 541 21.02 14.34 -15.08
N ARG A 542 21.08 13.79 -16.29
CA ARG A 542 22.25 13.07 -16.82
C ARG A 542 22.73 13.53 -18.19
N ASP A 543 22.17 14.59 -18.74
CA ASP A 543 22.69 15.17 -19.96
C ASP A 543 24.06 15.82 -19.65
N SER A 544 25.07 15.52 -20.47
CA SER A 544 26.38 16.13 -20.38
C SER A 544 26.25 17.63 -20.63
N GLY A 545 26.72 18.46 -19.69
CA GLY A 545 26.52 19.92 -19.67
C GLY A 545 27.28 20.71 -20.75
N ASN A 546 27.46 20.18 -21.95
CA ASN A 546 28.24 20.80 -23.03
C ASN A 546 27.44 21.19 -24.27
N ALA A 547 26.11 21.24 -24.20
CA ALA A 547 25.29 21.81 -25.26
C ALA A 547 24.42 22.93 -24.69
N LEU A 548 24.97 24.15 -24.61
CA LEU A 548 24.30 25.45 -24.80
C LEU A 548 25.16 26.59 -24.22
N THR A 549 26.24 26.92 -24.91
CA THR A 549 26.71 28.30 -25.04
C THR A 549 26.72 28.64 -26.53
N ARG A 550 26.09 29.77 -26.88
CA ARG A 550 25.68 30.26 -28.23
C ARG A 550 24.34 29.67 -28.69
N SER A 551 23.31 30.44 -29.01
CA SER A 551 23.25 31.80 -29.54
C SER A 551 22.12 32.60 -28.89
N GLY A 552 22.46 33.81 -28.47
CA GLY A 552 21.57 34.83 -27.93
C GLY A 552 22.34 36.14 -27.85
N GLN A 553 22.99 36.54 -28.95
CA GLN A 553 23.44 37.91 -29.10
C GLN A 553 22.31 38.70 -29.73
N SER A 554 21.80 39.64 -28.93
CA SER A 554 21.21 40.90 -29.36
C SER A 554 21.93 41.43 -30.60
N GLY A 555 21.16 41.77 -31.63
CA GLY A 555 21.67 42.44 -32.81
C GLY A 555 22.26 43.79 -32.43
N ASP A 556 23.48 44.04 -32.90
CA ASP A 556 23.94 45.37 -33.25
C ASP A 556 24.77 45.25 -34.53
N LEU A 557 24.59 46.24 -35.41
CA LEU A 557 25.04 46.29 -36.80
C LEU A 557 26.53 46.62 -36.91
N SER A 558 27.27 45.91 -37.78
CA SER A 558 28.32 46.49 -38.65
C SER A 558 28.87 45.46 -39.65
N GLU A 559 29.28 45.98 -40.81
CA GLU A 559 29.51 45.35 -42.11
C GLU A 559 30.84 44.57 -42.30
N SER A 560 30.82 43.69 -43.32
CA SER A 560 31.94 43.28 -44.23
C SER A 560 33.11 42.48 -43.59
N GLU A 561 33.73 41.44 -44.16
CA GLU A 561 34.06 41.06 -45.54
C GLU A 561 34.28 39.52 -45.67
N SER A 562 34.49 39.08 -46.92
CA SER A 562 34.61 37.73 -47.51
C SER A 562 35.62 36.72 -46.94
N SER A 563 35.31 35.41 -47.03
CA SER A 563 35.92 34.46 -48.01
C SER A 563 35.56 32.98 -47.73
N SER A 564 35.54 32.22 -48.84
CA SER A 564 35.34 30.79 -49.10
C SER A 564 35.93 29.78 -48.09
N ASP A 565 35.30 28.62 -47.86
CA ASP A 565 35.42 27.43 -48.73
C ASP A 565 34.51 26.25 -48.28
N ALA A 566 34.33 25.28 -49.17
CA ALA A 566 33.38 24.18 -49.18
C ALA A 566 33.60 23.04 -48.16
N GLY A 567 32.55 22.23 -47.90
CA GLY A 567 32.74 20.80 -47.61
C GLY A 567 31.82 20.11 -46.59
N ASN A 568 30.74 19.55 -47.13
CA ASN A 568 30.23 18.20 -46.85
C ASN A 568 29.26 17.90 -45.68
N SER A 569 28.28 17.06 -46.06
CA SER A 569 27.08 16.65 -45.35
C SER A 569 27.30 15.65 -44.22
N SER A 570 26.51 15.76 -43.15
CA SER A 570 25.82 14.61 -42.53
C SER A 570 24.67 15.11 -41.64
N GLY A 571 23.44 14.79 -42.04
CA GLY A 571 22.23 15.26 -41.37
C GLY A 571 21.94 14.46 -40.11
N GLU A 572 22.18 15.07 -38.94
CA GLU A 572 21.51 14.68 -37.71
C GLU A 572 20.12 15.36 -37.68
N LYS A 573 19.06 14.54 -37.73
CA LYS A 573 17.70 15.01 -37.48
C LYS A 573 17.59 15.46 -36.01
N GLN A 574 17.78 16.76 -35.76
CA GLN A 574 17.40 17.38 -34.50
C GLN A 574 15.89 17.26 -34.32
N VAL A 575 15.49 16.70 -33.17
CA VAL A 575 14.10 16.68 -32.72
C VAL A 575 13.71 18.12 -32.35
N GLN A 576 13.06 18.80 -33.29
CA GLN A 576 12.48 20.10 -33.06
C GLN A 576 11.19 19.90 -32.25
N VAL A 577 11.26 20.05 -30.93
CA VAL A 577 10.06 20.09 -30.08
C VAL A 577 9.28 21.35 -30.48
N SER A 578 8.14 21.19 -31.15
CA SER A 578 7.35 22.33 -31.64
C SER A 578 6.70 23.06 -30.47
N ALA A 579 7.37 24.09 -29.97
CA ALA A 579 6.92 24.99 -28.93
C ALA A 579 5.86 25.97 -29.45
N ARG A 580 4.60 25.53 -29.61
CA ARG A 580 3.47 26.44 -29.90
C ARG A 580 2.39 26.51 -28.84
N ALA A 581 2.57 25.87 -27.69
CA ALA A 581 1.65 26.02 -26.56
C ALA A 581 2.30 25.85 -25.16
N ILE A 582 3.63 25.78 -25.09
CA ILE A 582 4.37 25.75 -23.83
C ILE A 582 5.05 27.11 -23.71
N ASP A 583 4.49 27.99 -22.89
CA ASP A 583 4.89 29.40 -22.86
C ASP A 583 6.36 29.57 -22.47
N GLN A 584 6.93 28.66 -21.66
CA GLN A 584 8.36 28.60 -21.36
C GLN A 584 8.81 27.17 -21.00
N VAL A 585 9.34 26.38 -21.96
CA VAL A 585 10.21 25.25 -21.60
C VAL A 585 11.55 25.85 -21.16
N ARG A 586 11.69 26.18 -19.87
CA ARG A 586 13.01 26.56 -19.32
C ARG A 586 13.86 25.32 -19.12
N VAL A 587 14.57 24.89 -20.16
CA VAL A 587 15.75 24.01 -20.02
C VAL A 587 16.96 24.88 -19.68
N ASN A 588 16.93 25.58 -18.54
CA ASN A 588 18.06 26.43 -18.15
C ASN A 588 18.06 26.66 -16.64
N ASP A 589 18.21 25.58 -15.88
CA ASP A 589 18.56 25.67 -14.47
C ASP A 589 19.99 25.12 -14.30
N THR A 590 20.88 25.92 -13.73
CA THR A 590 22.30 25.59 -13.51
C THR A 590 22.49 24.39 -12.58
N ARG A 591 21.41 23.92 -11.94
CA ARG A 591 21.35 22.72 -11.09
C ARG A 591 20.64 21.58 -11.82
N ARG A 592 21.35 20.45 -12.01
CA ARG A 592 20.81 19.22 -12.63
C ARG A 592 19.65 18.58 -11.84
N HIS A 593 19.53 18.86 -10.54
CA HIS A 593 18.45 18.38 -9.69
C HIS A 593 17.71 19.57 -9.05
N PRO A 594 16.37 19.67 -9.18
CA PRO A 594 15.62 20.75 -8.56
C PRO A 594 15.53 20.55 -7.03
N GLU A 595 15.69 21.64 -6.29
CA GLU A 595 15.45 21.65 -4.85
C GLU A 595 13.93 21.71 -4.61
N LEU A 596 13.32 20.57 -4.29
CA LEU A 596 11.85 20.45 -4.19
C LEU A 596 11.23 21.40 -3.16
N ALA A 597 11.94 21.68 -2.05
CA ALA A 597 11.49 22.65 -1.05
C ALA A 597 11.35 24.05 -1.65
N THR A 598 12.28 24.45 -2.50
CA THR A 598 12.25 25.73 -3.21
C THR A 598 11.16 25.74 -4.26
N VAL A 599 11.02 24.68 -5.06
CA VAL A 599 9.95 24.54 -6.07
C VAL A 599 8.56 24.69 -5.44
N VAL A 600 8.27 23.96 -4.37
CA VAL A 600 6.95 24.02 -3.70
C VAL A 600 6.74 25.40 -3.09
N ARG A 601 7.77 25.98 -2.45
CA ARG A 601 7.69 27.32 -1.85
C ARG A 601 7.43 28.41 -2.88
N GLU A 602 8.20 28.44 -3.97
CA GLU A 602 8.01 29.38 -5.09
C GLU A 602 6.61 29.25 -5.69
N PHE A 603 6.10 28.02 -5.85
CA PHE A 603 4.76 27.80 -6.36
C PHE A 603 3.70 28.42 -5.44
N VAL A 604 3.80 28.16 -4.13
CA VAL A 604 2.88 28.64 -3.09
C VAL A 604 2.97 30.16 -2.91
N ASP A 605 4.16 30.73 -2.89
CA ASP A 605 4.36 32.18 -2.71
C ASP A 605 3.84 32.98 -3.91
N ALA A 606 3.97 32.42 -5.12
CA ALA A 606 3.37 32.99 -6.33
C ALA A 606 1.90 32.59 -6.53
N THR A 607 1.25 31.97 -5.54
CA THR A 607 -0.20 31.72 -5.55
C THR A 607 -0.94 32.87 -4.86
N VAL A 608 -1.89 33.48 -5.58
CA VAL A 608 -2.61 34.66 -5.12
C VAL A 608 -3.71 34.30 -4.12
N ALA A 609 -4.53 33.30 -4.43
CA ALA A 609 -5.67 32.88 -3.63
C ALA A 609 -5.95 31.38 -3.80
N GLY A 610 -6.68 30.81 -2.84
CA GLY A 610 -7.02 29.38 -2.80
C GLY A 610 -5.88 28.51 -2.30
N ARG A 611 -6.20 27.25 -2.00
CA ARG A 611 -5.24 26.25 -1.51
C ARG A 611 -4.39 25.66 -2.64
N THR A 612 -3.33 24.94 -2.26
CA THR A 612 -2.43 24.26 -3.19
C THR A 612 -2.54 22.74 -3.04
N ALA A 613 -2.75 22.03 -4.15
CA ALA A 613 -2.63 20.58 -4.23
C ALA A 613 -1.39 20.19 -5.03
N VAL A 614 -0.50 19.45 -4.37
CA VAL A 614 0.71 18.91 -4.98
C VAL A 614 0.46 17.45 -5.35
N PHE A 615 0.51 17.13 -6.64
CA PHE A 615 0.47 15.76 -7.14
C PHE A 615 1.89 15.28 -7.39
N ALA A 616 2.30 14.17 -6.77
CA ALA A 616 3.67 13.70 -6.90
C ALA A 616 3.80 12.20 -7.16
N SER A 617 4.72 11.81 -8.04
CA SER A 617 5.10 10.40 -8.21
C SER A 617 6.53 10.28 -8.71
N GLY A 618 7.30 9.38 -8.12
CA GLY A 618 8.72 9.21 -8.46
C GLY A 618 9.45 8.25 -7.53
N PRO A 619 10.79 8.24 -7.56
CA PRO A 619 11.59 7.42 -6.66
C PRO A 619 11.37 7.82 -5.19
N GLY A 620 11.57 6.88 -4.27
CA GLY A 620 11.29 7.11 -2.84
C GLY A 620 12.03 8.30 -2.22
N GLY A 621 13.23 8.66 -2.69
CA GLY A 621 13.92 9.88 -2.27
C GLY A 621 13.13 11.15 -2.60
N LEU A 622 12.58 11.23 -3.82
CA LEU A 622 11.74 12.34 -4.27
C LEU A 622 10.47 12.47 -3.41
N MET A 623 9.82 11.34 -3.08
CA MET A 623 8.62 11.34 -2.22
C MET A 623 8.93 11.82 -0.79
N SER A 624 10.02 11.33 -0.22
CA SER A 624 10.55 11.78 1.07
C SER A 624 10.79 13.29 1.11
N ASP A 625 11.45 13.84 0.08
CA ASP A 625 11.74 15.27 -0.02
C ASP A 625 10.46 16.08 -0.26
N MET A 626 9.51 15.54 -1.02
CA MET A 626 8.22 16.18 -1.27
C MET A 626 7.37 16.28 0.00
N ARG A 627 7.30 15.22 0.82
CA ARG A 627 6.62 15.25 2.12
C ARG A 627 7.19 16.33 3.02
N GLN A 628 8.53 16.43 3.06
CA GLN A 628 9.22 17.45 3.85
C GLN A 628 8.93 18.86 3.32
N ALA A 629 8.99 19.07 2.00
CA ALA A 629 8.72 20.35 1.36
C ALA A 629 7.28 20.84 1.61
N VAL A 630 6.29 19.95 1.43
CA VAL A 630 4.88 20.26 1.68
C VAL A 630 4.63 20.55 3.15
N ALA A 631 5.19 19.76 4.06
CA ALA A 631 5.09 20.02 5.50
C ALA A 631 5.69 21.38 5.88
N GLN A 632 6.84 21.74 5.30
CA GLN A 632 7.51 23.03 5.55
C GLN A 632 6.69 24.23 5.06
N CYS A 633 5.90 24.08 4.00
CA CYS A 633 5.04 25.13 3.47
C CYS A 633 3.72 25.29 4.24
N ASN A 634 3.28 24.26 4.97
CA ASN A 634 2.06 24.35 5.78
C ASN A 634 2.24 25.24 7.02
N SER A 635 1.29 26.15 7.26
CA SER A 635 1.27 27.04 8.42
C SER A 635 -0.12 27.16 9.05
N VAL A 636 -0.28 26.58 10.24
CA VAL A 636 -1.55 26.56 11.00
C VAL A 636 -2.08 27.97 11.27
N GLY A 637 -1.21 28.88 11.74
CA GLY A 637 -1.59 30.25 12.06
C GLY A 637 -2.02 31.07 10.84
N LYS A 638 -1.29 30.95 9.73
CA LYS A 638 -1.64 31.66 8.48
C LYS A 638 -2.95 31.15 7.88
N VAL A 639 -3.17 29.84 7.86
CA VAL A 639 -4.42 29.24 7.40
C VAL A 639 -5.60 29.64 8.30
N TRP A 640 -5.40 29.65 9.62
CA TRP A 640 -6.41 30.15 10.56
C TRP A 640 -6.75 31.63 10.32
N ASN A 641 -5.78 32.44 9.87
CA ASN A 641 -6.01 33.84 9.52
C ASN A 641 -6.63 34.04 8.12
N GLY A 642 -6.85 32.96 7.35
CA GLY A 642 -7.48 33.00 6.03
C GLY A 642 -6.52 32.99 4.84
N GLU A 643 -5.20 32.85 5.06
CA GLU A 643 -4.24 32.68 3.97
C GLU A 643 -4.24 31.21 3.48
N GLU A 644 -5.27 30.84 2.71
CA GLU A 644 -5.52 29.45 2.28
C GLU A 644 -4.39 28.82 1.47
N ARG A 645 -3.54 29.63 0.80
CA ARG A 645 -2.37 29.16 0.03
C ARG A 645 -1.39 28.32 0.86
N TYR A 646 -1.33 28.56 2.18
CA TYR A 646 -0.49 27.80 3.11
C TYR A 646 -1.16 26.52 3.63
N ASN A 647 -2.34 26.16 3.12
CA ASN A 647 -2.90 24.83 3.23
C ASN A 647 -2.49 24.03 1.99
N VAL A 648 -1.37 23.32 2.10
CA VAL A 648 -0.79 22.56 0.99
C VAL A 648 -1.03 21.07 1.24
N SER A 649 -1.74 20.40 0.33
CA SER A 649 -1.96 18.96 0.38
C SER A 649 -1.02 18.21 -0.56
N LEU A 650 -0.48 17.07 -0.13
CA LEU A 650 0.27 16.15 -0.97
C LEU A 650 -0.59 14.95 -1.36
N ILE A 651 -0.74 14.73 -2.65
CA ILE A 651 -1.43 13.56 -3.24
C ILE A 651 -0.39 12.80 -4.04
N HIS A 652 -0.04 11.58 -3.62
CA HIS A 652 1.09 10.88 -4.20
C HIS A 652 0.86 9.39 -4.43
N ASP A 653 1.65 8.80 -5.33
CA ASP A 653 1.64 7.36 -5.58
C ASP A 653 2.37 6.61 -4.46
N GLU A 654 1.61 5.92 -3.61
CA GLU A 654 2.13 5.16 -2.46
C GLU A 654 2.73 3.79 -2.84
N ARG A 655 2.63 3.37 -4.11
CA ARG A 655 3.13 2.04 -4.53
C ARG A 655 4.65 1.99 -4.66
N MET A 656 5.31 3.13 -4.78
CA MET A 656 6.75 3.25 -5.08
C MET A 656 7.66 3.14 -3.84
N GLU A 657 7.11 2.83 -2.66
CA GLU A 657 7.84 2.95 -1.37
C GLU A 657 8.47 1.66 -0.83
N ARG A 658 8.83 0.71 -1.70
CA ARG A 658 9.48 -0.55 -1.29
C ARG A 658 10.98 -0.55 -1.48
#